data_AF-A0A2V8G7A8-F1
#
_entry.id   AF-A0A2V8G7A8-F1
#
_cell.length_a   1.000
_cell.length_b   1.000
_cell.length_c   1.000
_cell.angle_alpha   90.00
_cell.angle_beta   90.00
_cell.angle_gamma   90.00
#
_symmetry.space_group_name_H-M   'P 1'
#
loop_
_entity.id
_entity.type
_entity.pdbx_description
1 polymer ?
#
loop_
_entity_poly.entity_id
_entity_poly.type
_entity_poly.pdbx_seq_one_letter_code
_entity_poly.pdbx_strand_id
1 'polypeptide(L)'
;MTDPRLRRPSAANPDPGLATFRRINVLQVCDHLGWEGSRMHGVKRLFAWMIPRFDPARYNVSLVSLRRKDVSEEMLEALGIDITYLHKSRFDPATLTALLKVIDRKQIDILHLHGYGATTFGRMAGMLRRLPTILHEHANLTDTPWYQKIADRLLAPSTDIAIAVSKSTADFVINARRIPSERVKVVYLGVPLEEFTRRRTTDEIIAARRELSVLPDDFVCGTITRLHESKGNSYLVEAAALVLKERPNARFFLFGEGPLGPALEAQAEGLGLRDRFVFGGFARDVARVISAFDLSVFPSLWEGTPLTVFEALAMGKPIVATDADGLADVLTHDRNAVIVPKRDAARSALRAGRRGARHGTPVRHRGVRPEDGASLRIAPRGVAADAASRRAGGGPFLPGRRSVRVTEPRTETVPAVLPARMVAWPGLLIAALVCALYGGLALTVDFPRAAIGIQSDEATYYLMGHSVARDGDLTYRAEDLHRVWREFSTGPAGVFLKRGRRVTGVGFSAHPPFIVVNSEPDGDGTRLYFGKSFIYPLVASPFVRIFGTNGFLMLHALLLAAAALCAYLFLHTRLAAAAPALLASAFVMVSVVPVYFVWITPELFNFTLGVFAYFCWLYKEVASPDVSPRGTRWLFTARSDVAAAVILGIATFSKPSNALLYAPIFVWYLWRRRWGRAIGTGLAFAVMAGALFAVNLAVSGDWNYQGGERNTYYAEYPFQTPRATNQLGVPKARNEALTDVIFDRSVFFSNLFNNLRYFFVGRYAGLIPYYFPAVFALAAFLASPRQRPVWQYFVLAAALGQIVLFIITVPYTWNGGGGSVGNRYFMGAYGVFLFLCPPIRRTWVACLPWLA
;
A
#
# COMPACT_ATOMS: atom_id res chain seq x y z
N MET A 1 56.27 27.61 19.57
CA MET A 1 56.88 26.32 19.95
C MET A 1 55.95 25.21 19.50
N THR A 2 56.38 24.45 18.49
CA THR A 2 55.63 23.43 17.76
C THR A 2 56.32 22.07 17.96
N ASP A 3 55.58 21.04 18.39
CA ASP A 3 56.12 19.70 18.72
C ASP A 3 56.38 18.83 17.45
N PRO A 4 57.61 18.29 17.27
CA PRO A 4 58.08 17.66 16.03
C PRO A 4 57.87 16.13 15.95
N ARG A 5 56.62 15.64 15.95
CA ARG A 5 56.31 14.20 15.69
C ARG A 5 55.36 13.90 14.52
N LEU A 6 55.11 14.86 13.65
CA LEU A 6 54.50 14.63 12.33
C LEU A 6 55.57 14.68 11.23
N ARG A 7 56.50 13.72 11.24
CA ARG A 7 57.35 13.49 10.06
C ARG A 7 56.52 12.80 8.99
N ARG A 8 56.18 13.56 7.94
CA ARG A 8 55.78 13.01 6.64
C ARG A 8 56.86 12.01 6.18
N PRO A 9 56.50 10.85 5.62
CA PRO A 9 57.50 10.01 4.95
C PRO A 9 58.09 10.82 3.79
N SER A 10 59.41 10.86 3.74
CA SER A 10 60.19 11.37 2.62
C SER A 10 59.74 10.67 1.33
N ALA A 11 59.58 11.46 0.26
CA ALA A 11 59.32 10.99 -1.08
C ALA A 11 60.52 10.15 -1.54
N ALA A 12 60.44 8.84 -1.33
CA ALA A 12 61.25 7.89 -2.07
C ALA A 12 60.83 7.98 -3.54
N ASN A 13 61.82 8.20 -4.39
CA ASN A 13 61.71 8.27 -5.84
C ASN A 13 60.83 7.10 -6.35
N PRO A 14 59.74 7.34 -7.10
CA PRO A 14 58.95 6.25 -7.63
C PRO A 14 59.80 5.50 -8.66
N ASP A 15 60.00 4.22 -8.39
CA ASP A 15 60.51 3.22 -9.32
C ASP A 15 59.83 3.41 -10.70
N PRO A 16 60.57 3.55 -11.83
CA PRO A 16 59.99 3.97 -13.12
C PRO A 16 59.16 2.86 -13.83
N GLY A 17 58.63 1.88 -13.09
CA GLY A 17 57.95 0.70 -13.62
C GLY A 17 56.49 0.50 -13.20
N LEU A 18 55.87 1.38 -12.40
CA LEU A 18 54.48 1.22 -11.97
C LEU A 18 53.52 2.00 -12.87
N ALA A 19 52.88 1.29 -13.81
CA ALA A 19 51.70 1.78 -14.50
C ALA A 19 50.69 2.34 -13.48
N THR A 20 50.35 3.62 -13.60
CA THR A 20 49.34 4.27 -12.77
C THR A 20 47.98 3.65 -13.07
N PHE A 21 47.58 2.66 -12.27
CA PHE A 21 46.26 2.07 -12.37
C PHE A 21 45.19 3.16 -12.20
N ARG A 22 44.30 3.29 -13.19
CA ARG A 22 43.12 4.15 -13.07
C ARG A 22 42.30 3.69 -11.85
N ARG A 23 41.94 4.64 -10.98
CA ARG A 23 41.07 4.37 -9.82
C ARG A 23 39.72 3.83 -10.29
N ILE A 24 39.17 2.86 -9.54
CA ILE A 24 37.86 2.28 -9.81
C ILE A 24 36.79 3.18 -9.16
N ASN A 25 35.87 3.69 -9.96
CA ASN A 25 34.74 4.48 -9.50
C ASN A 25 33.59 3.58 -9.03
N VAL A 26 33.36 3.52 -7.72
CA VAL A 26 32.30 2.70 -7.12
C VAL A 26 31.13 3.59 -6.73
N LEU A 27 29.93 3.26 -7.20
CA LEU A 27 28.70 3.93 -6.80
C LEU A 27 27.91 3.06 -5.83
N GLN A 28 27.84 3.50 -4.58
CA GLN A 28 26.93 2.98 -3.58
C GLN A 28 25.53 3.53 -3.87
N VAL A 29 24.51 2.67 -4.02
CA VAL A 29 23.13 3.08 -4.29
C VAL A 29 22.24 2.56 -3.17
N CYS A 30 21.50 3.46 -2.52
CA CYS A 30 20.57 3.10 -1.46
C CYS A 30 19.19 3.74 -1.68
N ASP A 31 18.15 3.14 -1.09
CA ASP A 31 16.81 3.69 -1.16
C ASP A 31 16.71 5.02 -0.40
N HIS A 32 16.99 4.99 0.90
CA HIS A 32 16.94 6.15 1.78
C HIS A 32 18.03 6.02 2.86
N LEU A 33 18.47 7.16 3.41
CA LEU A 33 19.44 7.21 4.49
C LEU A 33 18.79 7.47 5.87
N GLY A 34 17.47 7.69 5.92
CA GLY A 34 16.68 7.92 7.13
C GLY A 34 15.26 7.35 7.05
N TRP A 35 14.49 7.47 8.15
CA TRP A 35 13.07 7.13 8.24
C TRP A 35 12.38 8.29 8.98
N GLU A 36 11.15 8.64 8.61
CA GLU A 36 10.39 9.70 9.31
C GLU A 36 10.29 9.35 10.81
N GLY A 37 10.81 10.26 11.65
CA GLY A 37 10.80 10.11 13.11
C GLY A 37 11.98 9.36 13.75
N SER A 38 13.05 9.03 13.01
CA SER A 38 14.25 8.37 13.57
C SER A 38 15.55 9.03 13.10
N ARG A 39 16.39 9.48 14.04
CA ARG A 39 17.63 10.23 13.75
C ARG A 39 18.79 9.42 13.13
N MET A 40 18.87 8.10 13.34
CA MET A 40 19.95 7.27 12.78
C MET A 40 19.47 5.88 12.34
N HIS A 41 19.90 5.45 11.15
CA HIS A 41 19.59 4.14 10.57
C HIS A 41 20.85 3.26 10.47
N GLY A 42 20.71 1.94 10.61
CA GLY A 42 21.84 1.00 10.63
C GLY A 42 22.70 1.05 9.36
N VAL A 43 22.07 1.10 8.18
CA VAL A 43 22.78 1.20 6.89
C VAL A 43 23.52 2.53 6.74
N LYS A 44 22.95 3.64 7.24
CA LYS A 44 23.62 4.95 7.24
C LYS A 44 24.89 4.92 8.11
N ARG A 45 24.79 4.30 9.28
CA ARG A 45 25.95 4.13 10.19
C ARG A 45 27.02 3.23 9.56
N LEU A 46 26.60 2.18 8.86
CA LEU A 46 27.51 1.33 8.10
C LEU A 46 28.25 2.12 7.00
N PHE A 47 27.57 2.98 6.23
CA PHE A 47 28.24 3.82 5.24
C PHE A 47 29.27 4.76 5.86
N ALA A 48 28.94 5.37 7.01
CA ALA A 48 29.88 6.22 7.75
C ALA A 48 31.15 5.46 8.19
N TRP A 49 31.03 4.17 8.51
CA TRP A 49 32.17 3.34 8.88
C TRP A 49 32.94 2.80 7.67
N MET A 50 32.22 2.36 6.64
CA MET A 50 32.79 1.62 5.52
C MET A 50 33.41 2.53 4.45
N ILE A 51 32.70 3.60 4.02
CA ILE A 51 33.14 4.42 2.87
C ILE A 51 34.49 5.09 3.12
N PRO A 52 34.76 5.74 4.28
CA PRO A 52 36.06 6.39 4.52
C PRO A 52 37.25 5.42 4.60
N ARG A 53 36.99 4.10 4.73
CA ARG A 53 38.03 3.07 4.85
C ARG A 53 38.42 2.45 3.51
N PHE A 54 37.81 2.85 2.40
CA PHE A 54 38.30 2.48 1.08
C PHE A 54 39.67 3.11 0.82
N ASP A 55 40.59 2.34 0.23
CA ASP A 55 41.90 2.86 -0.18
C ASP A 55 41.72 3.94 -1.27
N PRO A 56 41.99 5.23 -0.97
CA PRO A 56 41.77 6.31 -1.91
C PRO A 56 42.74 6.27 -3.09
N ALA A 57 43.86 5.53 -3.01
CA ALA A 57 44.76 5.33 -4.13
C ALA A 57 44.16 4.39 -5.19
N ARG A 58 43.23 3.51 -4.80
CA ARG A 58 42.63 2.48 -5.66
C ARG A 58 41.17 2.74 -6.03
N TYR A 59 40.41 3.35 -5.13
CA TYR A 59 38.97 3.50 -5.28
C TYR A 59 38.54 4.96 -5.14
N ASN A 60 37.56 5.34 -5.94
CA ASN A 60 36.80 6.56 -5.78
C ASN A 60 35.35 6.17 -5.48
N VAL A 61 34.88 6.42 -4.26
CA VAL A 61 33.58 5.93 -3.78
C VAL A 61 32.63 7.10 -3.62
N SER A 62 31.46 6.99 -4.25
CA SER A 62 30.37 7.96 -4.09
C SER A 62 29.07 7.26 -3.72
N LEU A 63 28.14 8.01 -3.14
CA LEU A 63 26.86 7.51 -2.65
C LEU A 63 25.70 8.20 -3.37
N VAL A 64 24.70 7.43 -3.77
CA VAL A 64 23.41 7.93 -4.27
C VAL A 64 22.29 7.44 -3.38
N SER A 65 21.46 8.38 -2.94
CA SER A 65 20.15 8.10 -2.34
C SER A 65 19.06 8.35 -3.37
N LEU A 66 18.19 7.36 -3.59
CA LEU A 66 17.08 7.51 -4.53
C LEU A 66 16.02 8.50 -4.02
N ARG A 67 15.95 8.72 -2.70
CA ARG A 67 14.90 9.51 -2.03
C ARG A 67 15.41 10.93 -1.70
N ARG A 68 14.55 11.72 -1.07
CA ARG A 68 14.86 13.11 -0.68
C ARG A 68 15.82 13.12 0.52
N LYS A 69 16.54 14.24 0.66
CA LYS A 69 17.37 14.54 1.83
C LYS A 69 16.49 14.61 3.08
N ASP A 70 16.88 13.91 4.15
CA ASP A 70 16.22 13.91 5.45
C ASP A 70 16.95 14.85 6.44
N VAL A 71 16.25 15.37 7.45
CA VAL A 71 16.75 16.39 8.40
C VAL A 71 17.91 15.87 9.26
N SER A 72 18.14 14.55 9.26
CA SER A 72 19.20 13.89 10.04
C SER A 72 20.58 13.82 9.34
N GLU A 73 20.76 14.37 8.13
CA GLU A 73 21.83 13.98 7.19
C GLU A 73 23.13 14.80 7.20
N GLU A 74 23.30 15.76 8.12
CA GLU A 74 24.52 16.57 8.27
C GLU A 74 25.79 15.73 8.54
N MET A 75 25.65 14.49 9.06
CA MET A 75 26.77 13.67 9.52
C MET A 75 27.61 13.01 8.40
N LEU A 76 27.01 12.58 7.27
CA LEU A 76 27.79 11.90 6.22
C LEU A 76 28.53 12.89 5.32
N GLU A 77 27.93 14.06 5.05
CA GLU A 77 28.57 15.15 4.31
C GLU A 77 29.76 15.71 5.11
N ALA A 78 29.65 15.80 6.44
CA ALA A 78 30.76 16.18 7.33
C ALA A 78 31.96 15.22 7.29
N LEU A 79 31.75 13.96 6.89
CA LEU A 79 32.83 12.97 6.68
C LEU A 79 33.48 13.08 5.29
N GLY A 80 33.10 14.08 4.49
CA GLY A 80 33.62 14.28 3.13
C GLY A 80 33.12 13.28 2.11
N ILE A 81 32.02 12.57 2.39
CA ILE A 81 31.43 11.59 1.47
C ILE A 81 30.67 12.34 0.37
N ASP A 82 30.96 12.03 -0.90
CA ASP A 82 30.24 12.57 -2.06
C ASP A 82 28.86 11.90 -2.19
N ILE A 83 27.79 12.61 -1.80
CA ILE A 83 26.42 12.13 -1.81
C ILE A 83 25.58 12.87 -2.85
N THR A 84 24.82 12.13 -3.64
CA THR A 84 23.84 12.67 -4.60
C THR A 84 22.43 12.19 -4.27
N TYR A 85 21.49 13.12 -4.08
CA TYR A 85 20.08 12.81 -3.81
C TYR A 85 19.25 12.95 -5.09
N LEU A 86 18.47 11.93 -5.45
CA LEU A 86 17.64 11.97 -6.67
C LEU A 86 16.23 12.52 -6.45
N HIS A 87 15.79 12.63 -5.19
CA HIS A 87 14.47 13.14 -4.80
C HIS A 87 13.29 12.42 -5.46
N LYS A 88 13.41 11.11 -5.73
CA LYS A 88 12.41 10.30 -6.43
C LYS A 88 11.48 9.56 -5.48
N SER A 89 10.26 9.26 -5.93
CA SER A 89 9.28 8.45 -5.17
C SER A 89 9.46 6.94 -5.40
N ARG A 90 8.86 6.09 -4.56
CA ARG A 90 9.11 4.64 -4.50
C ARG A 90 9.02 3.90 -5.84
N PHE A 91 8.21 4.40 -6.77
CA PHE A 91 7.98 3.79 -8.08
C PHE A 91 8.03 4.83 -9.21
N ASP A 92 8.81 5.90 -9.01
CA ASP A 92 9.01 6.91 -10.04
C ASP A 92 9.84 6.32 -11.19
N PRO A 93 9.31 6.17 -12.42
CA PRO A 93 10.06 5.61 -13.54
C PRO A 93 11.25 6.49 -13.96
N ALA A 94 11.24 7.79 -13.63
CA ALA A 94 12.38 8.67 -13.85
C ALA A 94 13.56 8.38 -12.90
N THR A 95 13.40 7.46 -11.94
CA THR A 95 14.51 6.96 -11.10
C THR A 95 15.58 6.31 -11.95
N LEU A 96 15.20 5.48 -12.93
CA LEU A 96 16.16 4.81 -13.81
C LEU A 96 16.95 5.82 -14.64
N THR A 97 16.27 6.77 -15.29
CA THR A 97 16.94 7.78 -16.13
C THR A 97 17.81 8.72 -15.31
N ALA A 98 17.39 9.09 -14.10
CA ALA A 98 18.21 9.90 -13.19
C ALA A 98 19.45 9.14 -12.71
N LEU A 99 19.32 7.85 -12.37
CA LEU A 99 20.44 7.01 -11.98
C LEU A 99 21.45 6.85 -13.13
N LEU A 100 20.97 6.60 -14.35
CA LEU A 100 21.82 6.53 -15.55
C LEU A 100 22.61 7.83 -15.77
N LYS A 101 21.99 9.00 -15.58
CA LYS A 101 22.70 10.29 -15.67
C LYS A 101 23.83 10.42 -14.64
N VAL A 102 23.63 9.93 -13.41
CA VAL A 102 24.69 9.96 -12.40
C VAL A 102 25.81 9.00 -12.76
N ILE A 103 25.47 7.79 -13.22
CA ILE A 103 26.42 6.78 -13.69
C ILE A 103 27.30 7.35 -14.81
N ASP A 104 26.67 7.97 -15.82
CA ASP A 104 27.37 8.55 -16.96
C ASP A 104 28.21 9.77 -16.54
N ARG A 105 27.69 10.65 -15.68
CA ARG A 105 28.42 11.84 -15.21
C ARG A 105 29.65 11.49 -14.37
N LYS A 106 29.52 10.50 -13.48
CA LYS A 106 30.57 10.09 -12.55
C LYS A 106 31.50 9.01 -13.11
N GLN A 107 31.26 8.55 -14.35
CA GLN A 107 32.05 7.51 -15.03
C GLN A 107 32.19 6.25 -14.15
N ILE A 108 31.07 5.78 -13.65
CA ILE A 108 31.02 4.68 -12.67
C ILE A 108 31.45 3.36 -13.30
N ASP A 109 32.31 2.63 -12.59
CA ASP A 109 32.85 1.34 -13.00
C ASP A 109 32.15 0.16 -12.29
N ILE A 110 31.61 0.35 -11.08
CA ILE A 110 30.91 -0.69 -10.29
C ILE A 110 29.67 -0.11 -9.59
N LEU A 111 28.55 -0.84 -9.64
CA LEU A 111 27.34 -0.55 -8.87
C LEU A 111 27.25 -1.45 -7.62
N HIS A 112 27.11 -0.84 -6.44
CA HIS A 112 26.92 -1.55 -5.18
C HIS A 112 25.56 -1.15 -4.57
N LEU A 113 24.61 -2.07 -4.55
CA LEU A 113 23.19 -1.79 -4.38
C LEU A 113 22.67 -2.26 -3.02
N HIS A 114 21.93 -1.39 -2.32
CA HIS A 114 21.42 -1.62 -0.97
C HIS A 114 19.92 -1.35 -0.84
N GLY A 115 19.13 -2.38 -0.50
CA GLY A 115 17.67 -2.28 -0.34
C GLY A 115 16.88 -2.49 -1.65
N TYR A 116 15.56 -2.39 -1.62
CA TYR A 116 14.67 -2.90 -2.69
C TYR A 116 14.59 -2.05 -3.95
N GLY A 117 14.37 -0.75 -3.81
CA GLY A 117 14.29 0.15 -4.96
C GLY A 117 15.66 0.30 -5.62
N ALA A 118 16.70 0.50 -4.80
CA ALA A 118 18.09 0.55 -5.25
C ALA A 118 18.51 -0.73 -5.99
N THR A 119 18.18 -1.92 -5.50
CA THR A 119 18.51 -3.17 -6.20
C THR A 119 17.74 -3.31 -7.51
N THR A 120 16.46 -2.96 -7.54
CA THR A 120 15.65 -3.05 -8.77
C THR A 120 16.16 -2.06 -9.85
N PHE A 121 16.21 -0.76 -9.54
CA PHE A 121 16.66 0.25 -10.49
C PHE A 121 18.16 0.15 -10.81
N GLY A 122 18.97 -0.22 -9.83
CA GLY A 122 20.41 -0.40 -10.01
C GLY A 122 20.76 -1.57 -10.91
N ARG A 123 20.11 -2.73 -10.77
CA ARG A 123 20.30 -3.88 -11.68
C ARG A 123 19.89 -3.56 -13.10
N MET A 124 18.77 -2.84 -13.29
CA MET A 124 18.38 -2.35 -14.61
C MET A 124 19.42 -1.39 -15.20
N ALA A 125 19.95 -0.46 -14.40
CA ALA A 125 20.98 0.46 -14.84
C ALA A 125 22.30 -0.27 -15.18
N GLY A 126 22.70 -1.23 -14.35
CA GLY A 126 23.87 -2.09 -14.56
C GLY A 126 23.75 -2.89 -15.85
N MET A 127 22.58 -3.49 -16.11
CA MET A 127 22.31 -4.20 -17.38
C MET A 127 22.40 -3.26 -18.60
N LEU A 128 21.80 -2.07 -18.53
CA LEU A 128 21.79 -1.09 -19.62
C LEU A 128 23.18 -0.49 -19.92
N ARG A 129 24.06 -0.43 -18.93
CA ARG A 129 25.42 0.10 -19.04
C ARG A 129 26.51 -0.98 -19.03
N ARG A 130 26.12 -2.25 -18.93
CA ARG A 130 27.01 -3.41 -18.80
C ARG A 130 28.02 -3.25 -17.66
N LEU A 131 27.55 -2.73 -16.53
CA LEU A 131 28.37 -2.53 -15.33
C LEU A 131 28.26 -3.72 -14.38
N PRO A 132 29.39 -4.15 -13.76
CA PRO A 132 29.38 -5.08 -12.65
C PRO A 132 28.45 -4.59 -11.53
N THR A 133 27.55 -5.46 -11.10
CA THR A 133 26.50 -5.15 -10.13
C THR A 133 26.58 -6.07 -8.91
N ILE A 134 26.84 -5.45 -7.75
CA ILE A 134 26.87 -6.10 -6.45
C ILE A 134 25.56 -5.80 -5.73
N LEU A 135 24.78 -6.83 -5.42
CA LEU A 135 23.62 -6.72 -4.53
C LEU A 135 24.09 -6.91 -3.08
N HIS A 136 23.68 -6.06 -2.15
CA HIS A 136 24.06 -6.19 -0.74
C HIS A 136 22.84 -6.02 0.18
N GLU A 137 22.39 -7.13 0.75
CA GLU A 137 21.17 -7.21 1.56
C GLU A 137 21.48 -7.20 3.06
N HIS A 138 20.68 -6.44 3.82
CA HIS A 138 20.91 -6.14 5.23
C HIS A 138 19.80 -6.66 6.17
N ALA A 139 18.70 -7.17 5.62
CA ALA A 139 17.53 -7.56 6.39
C ALA A 139 16.84 -8.81 5.84
N ASN A 140 16.28 -9.60 6.76
CA ASN A 140 15.38 -10.71 6.45
C ASN A 140 13.94 -10.18 6.48
N LEU A 141 13.36 -9.92 5.31
CA LEU A 141 11.94 -9.58 5.22
C LEU A 141 11.16 -10.88 5.04
N THR A 142 10.25 -11.13 5.97
CA THR A 142 9.41 -12.33 6.00
C THR A 142 8.37 -12.37 4.89
N ASP A 143 8.07 -11.23 4.25
CA ASP A 143 7.19 -11.16 3.09
C ASP A 143 7.71 -10.18 2.02
N THR A 144 7.62 -10.59 0.75
CA THR A 144 7.97 -9.79 -0.43
C THR A 144 6.77 -9.75 -1.38
N PRO A 145 6.31 -8.54 -1.80
CA PRO A 145 5.19 -8.40 -2.72
C PRO A 145 5.39 -9.20 -4.02
N TRP A 146 4.31 -9.72 -4.60
CA TRP A 146 4.36 -10.59 -5.79
C TRP A 146 5.11 -9.97 -6.98
N TYR A 147 4.95 -8.66 -7.21
CA TYR A 147 5.64 -7.96 -8.30
C TYR A 147 7.16 -7.89 -8.08
N GLN A 148 7.61 -7.86 -6.83
CA GLN A 148 9.02 -7.84 -6.49
C GLN A 148 9.66 -9.19 -6.78
N LYS A 149 8.94 -10.29 -6.54
CA LYS A 149 9.37 -11.66 -6.88
C LYS A 149 9.58 -11.82 -8.40
N ILE A 150 8.71 -11.21 -9.20
CA ILE A 150 8.86 -11.20 -10.67
C ILE A 150 10.09 -10.39 -11.08
N ALA A 151 10.24 -9.17 -10.56
CA ALA A 151 11.39 -8.32 -10.85
C ALA A 151 12.72 -8.99 -10.45
N ASP A 152 12.77 -9.63 -9.28
CA ASP A 152 13.95 -10.35 -8.81
C ASP A 152 14.30 -11.54 -9.71
N ARG A 153 13.30 -12.31 -10.17
CA ARG A 153 13.53 -13.41 -11.11
C ARG A 153 14.04 -12.94 -12.47
N LEU A 154 13.50 -11.84 -12.99
CA LEU A 154 13.91 -11.28 -14.29
C LEU A 154 15.30 -10.65 -14.23
N LEU A 155 15.66 -10.03 -13.10
CA LEU A 155 16.93 -9.32 -12.92
C LEU A 155 18.04 -10.17 -12.28
N ALA A 156 17.77 -11.43 -11.90
CA ALA A 156 18.78 -12.33 -11.36
C ALA A 156 20.03 -12.46 -12.26
N PRO A 157 19.93 -12.57 -13.60
CA PRO A 157 21.11 -12.61 -14.47
C PRO A 157 21.97 -11.35 -14.43
N SER A 158 21.37 -10.19 -14.11
CA SER A 158 22.05 -8.89 -13.99
C SER A 158 22.69 -8.66 -12.62
N THR A 159 22.85 -9.70 -11.81
CA THR A 159 23.57 -9.66 -10.53
C THR A 159 24.82 -10.53 -10.62
N ASP A 160 26.00 -9.92 -10.55
CA ASP A 160 27.28 -10.61 -10.62
C ASP A 160 27.60 -11.30 -9.29
N ILE A 161 27.46 -10.57 -8.18
CA ILE A 161 27.66 -11.07 -6.81
C ILE A 161 26.57 -10.51 -5.90
N ALA A 162 26.08 -11.34 -4.99
CA ALA A 162 25.24 -10.90 -3.89
C ALA A 162 25.95 -11.09 -2.55
N ILE A 163 25.95 -10.06 -1.71
CA ILE A 163 26.50 -10.03 -0.37
C ILE A 163 25.34 -10.07 0.62
N ALA A 164 25.42 -10.98 1.57
CA ALA A 164 24.48 -11.11 2.68
C ALA A 164 25.22 -10.91 4.01
N VAL A 165 24.60 -10.18 4.93
CA VAL A 165 25.21 -9.83 6.22
C VAL A 165 25.18 -10.95 7.27
N SER A 166 24.51 -12.05 6.96
CA SER A 166 24.35 -13.23 7.81
C SER A 166 23.97 -14.44 6.94
N LYS A 167 24.03 -15.66 7.50
CA LYS A 167 23.59 -16.87 6.80
C LYS A 167 22.10 -16.84 6.52
N SER A 168 21.31 -16.38 7.47
CA SER A 168 19.87 -16.21 7.28
C SER A 168 19.52 -15.19 6.19
N THR A 169 20.31 -14.11 6.06
CA THR A 169 20.17 -13.20 4.93
C THR A 169 20.63 -13.84 3.62
N ALA A 170 21.62 -14.72 3.63
CA ALA A 170 22.00 -15.48 2.43
C ALA A 170 20.87 -16.41 1.99
N ASP A 171 20.24 -17.11 2.93
CA ASP A 171 19.07 -17.95 2.65
C ASP A 171 17.92 -17.11 2.07
N PHE A 172 17.69 -15.90 2.60
CA PHE A 172 16.73 -14.97 2.03
C PHE A 172 17.09 -14.56 0.59
N VAL A 173 18.36 -14.21 0.32
CA VAL A 173 18.83 -13.84 -1.02
C VAL A 173 18.71 -15.01 -2.01
N ILE A 174 18.99 -16.23 -1.58
CA ILE A 174 18.87 -17.43 -2.42
C ILE A 174 17.39 -17.74 -2.70
N ASN A 175 16.58 -17.82 -1.65
CA ASN A 175 15.22 -18.34 -1.75
C ASN A 175 14.20 -17.29 -2.18
N ALA A 176 14.30 -16.06 -1.67
CA ALA A 176 13.35 -14.99 -1.96
C ALA A 176 13.81 -14.14 -3.16
N ARG A 177 15.10 -13.74 -3.21
CA ARG A 177 15.65 -12.96 -4.34
C ARG A 177 16.05 -13.80 -5.54
N ARG A 178 16.02 -15.14 -5.41
CA ARG A 178 16.31 -16.11 -6.49
C ARG A 178 17.71 -15.94 -7.10
N ILE A 179 18.67 -15.49 -6.29
CA ILE A 179 20.07 -15.40 -6.72
C ILE A 179 20.73 -16.78 -6.55
N PRO A 180 21.47 -17.30 -7.55
CA PRO A 180 22.15 -18.58 -7.43
C PRO A 180 23.14 -18.59 -6.27
N SER A 181 23.15 -19.67 -5.47
CA SER A 181 23.95 -19.79 -4.25
C SER A 181 25.44 -19.56 -4.48
N GLU A 182 25.98 -19.94 -5.64
CA GLU A 182 27.38 -19.75 -6.01
C GLU A 182 27.80 -18.28 -6.11
N ARG A 183 26.83 -17.38 -6.37
CA ARG A 183 27.01 -15.93 -6.43
C ARG A 183 26.76 -15.24 -5.10
N VAL A 184 26.25 -15.96 -4.09
CA VAL A 184 25.95 -15.40 -2.76
C VAL A 184 27.17 -15.57 -1.85
N LYS A 185 27.59 -14.49 -1.20
CA LYS A 185 28.69 -14.46 -0.23
C LYS A 185 28.19 -13.88 1.08
N VAL A 186 28.48 -14.57 2.18
CA VAL A 186 28.21 -14.04 3.52
C VAL A 186 29.38 -13.16 3.94
N VAL A 187 29.11 -11.89 4.19
CA VAL A 187 30.08 -10.93 4.74
C VAL A 187 29.41 -10.25 5.93
N TYR A 188 29.79 -10.68 7.14
CA TYR A 188 29.25 -10.11 8.36
C TYR A 188 29.59 -8.62 8.49
N LEU A 189 28.70 -7.89 9.15
CA LEU A 189 28.95 -6.50 9.49
C LEU A 189 30.15 -6.39 10.45
N GLY A 190 30.78 -5.23 10.46
CA GLY A 190 31.92 -4.91 11.33
C GLY A 190 31.68 -3.65 12.15
N VAL A 191 32.59 -3.41 13.08
CA VAL A 191 32.60 -2.23 13.95
C VAL A 191 34.00 -1.58 13.92
N PRO A 192 34.11 -0.24 13.98
CA PRO A 192 35.38 0.46 14.17
C PRO A 192 36.08 0.03 15.46
N LEU A 193 37.10 -0.82 15.35
CA LEU A 193 37.81 -1.29 16.54
C LEU A 193 38.50 -0.13 17.26
N GLU A 194 38.96 0.89 16.55
CA GLU A 194 39.63 2.06 17.12
C GLU A 194 38.75 2.81 18.14
N GLU A 195 37.44 2.85 17.90
CA GLU A 195 36.46 3.53 18.73
C GLU A 195 35.96 2.64 19.90
N PHE A 196 35.67 1.37 19.59
CA PHE A 196 35.00 0.47 20.54
C PHE A 196 35.98 -0.34 21.40
N THR A 197 37.22 -0.56 20.95
CA THR A 197 38.28 -1.21 21.76
C THR A 197 39.12 -0.21 22.54
N ARG A 198 38.91 1.11 22.36
CA ARG A 198 39.57 2.14 23.18
C ARG A 198 39.32 1.85 24.66
N ARG A 199 40.42 1.69 25.41
CA ARG A 199 40.36 1.51 26.86
C ARG A 199 39.80 2.78 27.49
N ARG A 200 38.69 2.64 28.22
CA ARG A 200 38.07 3.71 28.98
C ARG A 200 38.59 3.72 30.42
N THR A 201 38.81 4.90 30.98
CA THR A 201 39.24 5.06 32.39
C THR A 201 38.07 4.81 33.32
N THR A 202 38.36 4.53 34.59
CA THR A 202 37.33 4.39 35.63
C THR A 202 36.49 5.66 35.75
N ASP A 203 37.12 6.83 35.65
CA ASP A 203 36.43 8.13 35.73
C ASP A 203 35.48 8.35 34.56
N GLU A 204 35.85 7.94 33.33
CA GLU A 204 34.96 8.01 32.16
C GLU A 204 33.72 7.12 32.35
N ILE A 205 33.89 5.92 32.92
CA ILE A 205 32.79 5.00 33.19
C ILE A 205 31.89 5.56 34.30
N ILE A 206 32.46 6.11 35.38
CA ILE A 206 31.73 6.75 36.47
C ILE A 206 30.94 7.95 35.95
N ALA A 207 31.55 8.79 35.11
CA ALA A 207 30.88 9.94 34.49
C ALA A 207 29.69 9.48 33.62
N ALA A 208 29.89 8.46 32.77
CA ALA A 208 28.82 7.88 31.96
C ALA A 208 27.67 7.32 32.82
N ARG A 209 27.97 6.64 33.94
CA ARG A 209 26.96 6.15 34.89
C ARG A 209 26.22 7.30 35.58
N ARG A 210 26.92 8.35 36.02
CA ARG A 210 26.33 9.54 36.66
C ARG A 210 25.34 10.26 35.76
N GLU A 211 25.66 10.43 34.48
CA GLU A 211 24.74 11.05 33.51
C GLU A 211 23.45 10.25 33.32
N LEU A 212 23.51 8.94 33.50
CA LEU A 212 22.35 8.05 33.46
C LEU A 212 21.66 7.92 34.82
N SER A 213 22.07 8.71 35.82
CA SER A 213 21.56 8.64 37.20
C SER A 213 21.69 7.24 37.81
N VAL A 214 22.75 6.51 37.45
CA VAL A 214 23.07 5.17 37.97
C VAL A 214 23.82 5.31 39.29
N LEU A 215 23.34 4.62 40.32
CA LEU A 215 24.00 4.58 41.63
C LEU A 215 25.18 3.58 41.63
N PRO A 216 26.16 3.72 42.54
CA PRO A 216 27.33 2.83 42.59
C PRO A 216 27.00 1.33 42.67
N ASP A 217 25.94 0.97 43.40
CA ASP A 217 25.51 -0.42 43.61
C ASP A 217 24.49 -0.92 42.57
N ASP A 218 24.05 -0.07 41.63
CA ASP A 218 23.08 -0.46 40.62
C ASP A 218 23.73 -1.37 39.57
N PHE A 219 23.09 -2.49 39.27
CA PHE A 219 23.47 -3.39 38.18
C PHE A 219 22.75 -2.99 36.88
N VAL A 220 23.51 -2.52 35.90
CA VAL A 220 22.95 -1.88 34.69
C VAL A 220 22.78 -2.86 33.54
N CYS A 221 21.52 -3.11 33.18
CA CYS A 221 21.13 -3.84 31.97
C CYS A 221 20.74 -2.84 30.88
N GLY A 222 21.34 -2.90 29.70
CA GLY A 222 21.10 -1.90 28.66
C GLY A 222 20.84 -2.50 27.28
N THR A 223 20.00 -1.83 26.49
CA THR A 223 19.83 -2.10 25.06
C THR A 223 19.80 -0.81 24.26
N ILE A 224 20.39 -0.84 23.06
CA ILE A 224 20.38 0.27 22.11
C ILE A 224 19.79 -0.27 20.81
N THR A 225 18.59 0.18 20.46
CA THR A 225 17.81 -0.44 19.38
C THR A 225 16.69 0.47 18.88
N ARG A 226 16.18 0.18 17.68
CA ARG A 226 14.97 0.83 17.17
C ARG A 226 13.74 0.30 17.89
N LEU A 227 12.76 1.14 18.18
CA LEU A 227 11.52 0.70 18.86
C LEU A 227 10.52 0.14 17.84
N HIS A 228 10.80 -1.08 17.38
CA HIS A 228 10.05 -1.82 16.37
C HIS A 228 9.81 -3.26 16.83
N GLU A 229 8.74 -3.90 16.36
CA GLU A 229 8.29 -5.23 16.81
C GLU A 229 9.40 -6.28 16.70
N SER A 230 10.12 -6.27 15.58
CA SER A 230 11.23 -7.20 15.30
C SER A 230 12.34 -7.17 16.37
N LYS A 231 12.42 -6.10 17.17
CA LYS A 231 13.42 -5.94 18.23
C LYS A 231 12.98 -6.51 19.58
N GLY A 232 11.73 -6.92 19.73
CA GLY A 232 11.23 -7.66 20.90
C GLY A 232 11.33 -6.92 22.23
N ASN A 233 11.40 -5.58 22.22
CA ASN A 233 11.57 -4.77 23.43
C ASN A 233 10.46 -4.97 24.47
N SER A 234 9.24 -5.36 24.06
CA SER A 234 8.15 -5.68 24.99
C SER A 234 8.52 -6.83 25.93
N TYR A 235 9.20 -7.85 25.42
CA TYR A 235 9.68 -8.99 26.22
C TYR A 235 10.80 -8.59 27.17
N LEU A 236 11.57 -7.55 26.84
CA LEU A 236 12.56 -6.99 27.76
C LEU A 236 11.89 -6.25 28.93
N VAL A 237 10.80 -5.53 28.69
CA VAL A 237 10.02 -4.88 29.75
C VAL A 237 9.44 -5.94 30.71
N GLU A 238 8.88 -7.03 30.16
CA GLU A 238 8.40 -8.16 30.97
C GLU A 238 9.51 -8.85 31.75
N ALA A 239 10.66 -9.11 31.10
CA ALA A 239 11.81 -9.72 31.75
C ALA A 239 12.36 -8.83 32.88
N ALA A 240 12.34 -7.50 32.71
CA ALA A 240 12.77 -6.57 33.75
C ALA A 240 11.92 -6.68 35.02
N ALA A 241 10.59 -6.81 34.89
CA ALA A 241 9.70 -7.01 36.03
C ALA A 241 10.03 -8.28 36.82
N LEU A 242 10.46 -9.35 36.14
CA LEU A 242 10.87 -10.60 36.78
C LEU A 242 12.26 -10.48 37.41
N VAL A 243 13.22 -9.86 36.74
CA VAL A 243 14.58 -9.66 37.28
C VAL A 243 14.55 -8.81 38.54
N LEU A 244 13.73 -7.76 38.58
CA LEU A 244 13.65 -6.85 39.73
C LEU A 244 13.11 -7.53 41.01
N LYS A 245 12.37 -8.64 40.87
CA LYS A 245 11.95 -9.47 42.02
C LYS A 245 13.14 -10.19 42.66
N GLU A 246 14.12 -10.63 41.87
CA GLU A 246 15.31 -11.33 42.36
C GLU A 246 16.49 -10.39 42.65
N ARG A 247 16.59 -9.27 41.91
CA ARG A 247 17.66 -8.28 42.01
C ARG A 247 17.08 -6.86 42.04
N PRO A 248 16.67 -6.37 43.22
CA PRO A 248 16.07 -5.03 43.36
C PRO A 248 17.01 -3.87 42.97
N ASN A 249 18.33 -4.09 42.98
CA ASN A 249 19.33 -3.12 42.54
C ASN A 249 19.59 -3.13 41.02
N ALA A 250 18.88 -3.96 40.23
CA ALA A 250 18.99 -3.90 38.79
C ALA A 250 18.36 -2.59 38.25
N ARG A 251 18.93 -2.05 37.17
CA ARG A 251 18.37 -0.91 36.43
C ARG A 251 18.46 -1.18 34.94
N PHE A 252 17.35 -1.02 34.24
CA PHE A 252 17.22 -1.26 32.81
C PHE A 252 17.24 0.07 32.07
N PHE A 253 18.02 0.13 30.99
CA PHE A 253 18.03 1.26 30.07
C PHE A 253 17.72 0.82 28.66
N LEU A 254 16.79 1.52 28.03
CA LEU A 254 16.41 1.30 26.65
C LEU A 254 16.62 2.60 25.87
N PHE A 255 17.62 2.58 24.98
CA PHE A 255 17.95 3.70 24.11
C PHE A 255 17.49 3.44 22.69
N GLY A 256 16.79 4.42 22.13
CA GLY A 256 16.40 4.48 20.74
C GLY A 256 15.01 5.06 20.57
N GLU A 257 14.61 5.21 19.31
CA GLU A 257 13.35 5.84 18.91
C GLU A 257 12.59 4.89 17.98
N GLY A 258 11.27 5.03 17.93
CA GLY A 258 10.42 4.28 17.02
C GLY A 258 8.95 4.26 17.45
N PRO A 259 8.06 3.72 16.59
CA PRO A 259 6.61 3.78 16.80
C PRO A 259 6.13 3.05 18.06
N LEU A 260 6.90 2.10 18.60
CA LEU A 260 6.52 1.37 19.81
C LEU A 260 6.81 2.13 21.11
N GLY A 261 7.46 3.30 21.08
CA GLY A 261 7.82 4.07 22.29
C GLY A 261 6.67 4.23 23.30
N PRO A 262 5.55 4.86 22.91
CA PRO A 262 4.42 5.08 23.82
C PRO A 262 3.83 3.78 24.40
N ALA A 263 3.77 2.72 23.60
CA ALA A 263 3.24 1.42 24.05
C ALA A 263 4.18 0.75 25.07
N LEU A 264 5.50 0.83 24.87
CA LEU A 264 6.49 0.28 25.78
C LEU A 264 6.54 1.05 27.11
N GLU A 265 6.40 2.38 27.06
CA GLU A 265 6.31 3.21 28.26
C GLU A 265 5.06 2.87 29.08
N ALA A 266 3.90 2.75 28.43
CA ALA A 266 2.66 2.33 29.08
C ALA A 266 2.76 0.92 29.67
N GLN A 267 3.44 -0.01 28.98
CA GLN A 267 3.69 -1.36 29.49
C GLN A 267 4.58 -1.34 30.74
N ALA A 268 5.65 -0.56 30.74
CA ALA A 268 6.55 -0.41 31.88
C ALA A 268 5.84 0.23 33.08
N GLU A 269 4.97 1.22 32.83
CA GLU A 269 4.12 1.81 33.86
C GLU A 269 3.13 0.81 34.46
N GLY A 270 2.41 0.05 33.61
CA GLY A 270 1.46 -0.96 34.06
C GLY A 270 2.09 -2.08 34.89
N LEU A 271 3.39 -2.32 34.71
CA LEU A 271 4.19 -3.29 35.48
C LEU A 271 4.90 -2.66 36.69
N GLY A 272 4.73 -1.36 36.96
CA GLY A 272 5.32 -0.67 38.10
C GLY A 272 6.84 -0.48 38.02
N LEU A 273 7.40 -0.35 36.81
CA LEU A 273 8.85 -0.35 36.57
C LEU A 273 9.48 1.04 36.48
N ARG A 274 8.70 2.12 36.64
CA ARG A 274 9.08 3.51 36.28
C ARG A 274 10.47 3.95 36.78
N ASP A 275 10.84 3.64 38.02
CA ASP A 275 12.13 4.09 38.58
C ASP A 275 13.33 3.20 38.20
N ARG A 276 13.05 2.01 37.65
CA ARG A 276 14.02 0.95 37.38
C ARG A 276 14.13 0.58 35.90
N PHE A 277 13.24 1.08 35.05
CA PHE A 277 13.27 0.91 33.59
C PHE A 277 13.22 2.28 32.91
N VAL A 278 14.38 2.75 32.44
CA VAL A 278 14.58 4.11 31.95
C VAL A 278 14.63 4.13 30.41
N PHE A 279 13.79 4.98 29.82
CA PHE A 279 13.80 5.26 28.39
C PHE A 279 14.79 6.40 28.11
N GLY A 280 15.95 6.07 27.55
CA GLY A 280 17.06 7.01 27.36
C GLY A 280 17.00 7.82 26.06
N GLY A 281 15.96 7.62 25.24
CA GLY A 281 15.82 8.26 23.93
C GLY A 281 16.99 7.96 22.99
N PHE A 282 17.30 8.87 22.07
CA PHE A 282 18.36 8.69 21.09
C PHE A 282 19.77 8.81 21.68
N ALA A 283 20.56 7.72 21.65
CA ALA A 283 21.96 7.71 22.06
C ALA A 283 22.87 8.30 20.96
N ARG A 284 23.47 9.47 21.22
CA ARG A 284 24.45 10.11 20.32
C ARG A 284 25.82 9.44 20.38
N ASP A 285 26.35 9.22 21.58
CA ASP A 285 27.61 8.51 21.83
C ASP A 285 27.30 7.11 22.36
N VAL A 286 27.15 6.17 21.43
CA VAL A 286 26.82 4.78 21.71
C VAL A 286 27.90 4.10 22.54
N ALA A 287 29.17 4.39 22.24
CA ALA A 287 30.29 3.75 22.91
C ALA A 287 30.41 4.21 24.38
N ARG A 288 30.02 5.44 24.70
CA ARG A 288 29.89 5.93 26.07
C ARG A 288 28.67 5.37 26.80
N VAL A 289 27.54 5.23 26.12
CA VAL A 289 26.33 4.62 26.72
C VAL A 289 26.60 3.15 27.06
N ILE A 290 27.15 2.37 26.12
CA ILE A 290 27.51 0.96 26.36
C ILE A 290 28.53 0.84 27.50
N SER A 291 29.44 1.81 27.68
CA SER A 291 30.43 1.72 28.76
C SER A 291 29.80 1.74 30.15
N ALA A 292 28.64 2.36 30.31
CA ALA A 292 27.88 2.38 31.56
C ALA A 292 27.16 1.05 31.86
N PHE A 293 26.99 0.16 30.88
CA PHE A 293 26.27 -1.10 31.06
C PHE A 293 27.14 -2.17 31.71
N ASP A 294 26.56 -2.96 32.62
CA ASP A 294 27.16 -4.19 33.11
C ASP A 294 26.74 -5.40 32.24
N LEU A 295 25.54 -5.31 31.63
CA LEU A 295 24.99 -6.32 30.75
C LEU A 295 24.31 -5.68 29.53
N SER A 296 24.67 -6.12 28.33
CA SER A 296 23.99 -5.74 27.09
C SER A 296 22.94 -6.78 26.70
N VAL A 297 21.71 -6.34 26.42
CA VAL A 297 20.58 -7.23 26.13
C VAL A 297 20.04 -7.02 24.71
N PHE A 298 19.86 -8.13 23.98
CA PHE A 298 19.35 -8.14 22.61
C PHE A 298 18.11 -9.05 22.52
N PRO A 299 16.91 -8.51 22.80
CA PRO A 299 15.66 -9.29 22.90
C PRO A 299 14.99 -9.55 21.54
N SER A 300 15.74 -9.46 20.45
CA SER A 300 15.21 -9.46 19.08
C SER A 300 14.40 -10.71 18.74
N LEU A 301 13.39 -10.56 17.90
CA LEU A 301 12.58 -11.68 17.40
C LEU A 301 13.09 -12.19 16.05
N TRP A 302 13.51 -11.26 15.19
CA TRP A 302 14.14 -11.53 13.90
C TRP A 302 14.96 -10.30 13.46
N GLU A 303 16.13 -10.52 12.87
CA GLU A 303 16.96 -9.47 12.26
C GLU A 303 18.10 -10.07 11.42
N GLY A 304 18.65 -9.26 10.50
CA GLY A 304 19.81 -9.62 9.66
C GLY A 304 21.06 -9.86 10.50
N THR A 305 21.63 -8.80 11.11
CA THR A 305 22.55 -8.80 12.26
C THR A 305 22.59 -7.36 12.82
N PRO A 306 22.40 -7.09 14.13
CA PRO A 306 22.45 -5.73 14.65
C PRO A 306 23.90 -5.23 14.78
N LEU A 307 24.19 -4.01 14.33
CA LEU A 307 25.53 -3.41 14.54
C LEU A 307 25.91 -3.32 16.03
N THR A 308 24.92 -3.08 16.89
CA THR A 308 25.13 -2.90 18.34
C THR A 308 25.65 -4.15 19.04
N VAL A 309 25.51 -5.35 18.47
CA VAL A 309 26.13 -6.56 19.04
C VAL A 309 27.65 -6.54 18.87
N PHE A 310 28.14 -6.07 17.73
CA PHE A 310 29.58 -5.94 17.49
C PHE A 310 30.20 -4.86 18.37
N GLU A 311 29.47 -3.77 18.61
CA GLU A 311 29.87 -2.71 19.54
C GLU A 311 30.03 -3.24 20.97
N ALA A 312 29.03 -3.99 21.46
CA ALA A 312 29.09 -4.62 22.78
C ALA A 312 30.23 -5.65 22.87
N LEU A 313 30.41 -6.49 21.84
CA LEU A 313 31.50 -7.47 21.77
C LEU A 313 32.88 -6.80 21.77
N ALA A 314 33.08 -5.75 20.95
CA ALA A 314 34.34 -5.03 20.87
C ALA A 314 34.68 -4.30 22.19
N MET A 315 33.65 -3.90 22.95
CA MET A 315 33.80 -3.31 24.28
C MET A 315 33.92 -4.35 25.41
N GLY A 316 33.95 -5.65 25.08
CA GLY A 316 34.05 -6.73 26.06
C GLY A 316 32.87 -6.82 27.01
N LYS A 317 31.68 -6.36 26.60
CA LYS A 317 30.49 -6.39 27.44
C LYS A 317 29.86 -7.78 27.46
N PRO A 318 29.44 -8.28 28.64
CA PRO A 318 28.59 -9.46 28.72
C PRO A 318 27.29 -9.26 27.92
N ILE A 319 26.87 -10.30 27.22
CA ILE A 319 25.68 -10.27 26.35
C ILE A 319 24.67 -11.33 26.78
N VAL A 320 23.40 -10.93 26.86
CA VAL A 320 22.23 -11.82 26.79
C VAL A 320 21.50 -11.51 25.48
N ALA A 321 21.24 -12.54 24.68
CA ALA A 321 20.62 -12.39 23.38
C ALA A 321 19.59 -13.49 23.16
N THR A 322 18.62 -13.26 22.29
CA THR A 322 17.73 -14.32 21.82
C THR A 322 18.41 -15.20 20.77
N ASP A 323 17.76 -16.31 20.42
CA ASP A 323 18.10 -17.19 19.30
C ASP A 323 17.65 -16.64 17.92
N ALA A 324 17.52 -15.31 17.78
CA ALA A 324 17.20 -14.69 16.50
C ALA A 324 18.31 -14.93 15.48
N ASP A 325 17.94 -15.21 14.23
CA ASP A 325 18.83 -15.78 13.22
C ASP A 325 20.17 -15.03 13.07
N GLY A 326 20.13 -13.70 12.94
CA GLY A 326 21.34 -12.87 12.83
C GLY A 326 22.24 -12.85 14.06
N LEU A 327 21.67 -12.98 15.25
CA LEU A 327 22.42 -13.05 16.50
C LEU A 327 23.07 -14.44 16.68
N ALA A 328 22.34 -15.50 16.32
CA ALA A 328 22.83 -16.88 16.39
C ALA A 328 24.03 -17.15 15.46
N ASP A 329 24.19 -16.36 14.40
CA ASP A 329 25.34 -16.47 13.49
C ASP A 329 26.65 -15.94 14.07
N VAL A 330 26.58 -14.94 14.97
CA VAL A 330 27.76 -14.24 15.51
C VAL A 330 27.99 -14.49 17.00
N LEU A 331 26.98 -14.99 17.70
CA LEU A 331 27.04 -15.35 19.11
C LEU A 331 27.06 -16.86 19.28
N THR A 332 27.73 -17.31 20.34
CA THR A 332 27.83 -18.71 20.74
C THR A 332 27.48 -18.79 22.22
N HIS A 333 26.44 -19.59 22.52
CA HIS A 333 25.94 -19.79 23.88
C HIS A 333 27.07 -20.20 24.83
N ASP A 334 27.09 -19.60 26.02
CA ASP A 334 28.07 -19.79 27.09
C ASP A 334 29.54 -19.47 26.74
N ARG A 335 29.83 -19.01 25.52
CA ARG A 335 31.16 -18.53 25.13
C ARG A 335 31.26 -17.01 25.13
N ASN A 336 30.45 -16.33 24.32
CA ASN A 336 30.47 -14.86 24.20
C ASN A 336 29.10 -14.23 24.51
N ALA A 337 28.03 -15.02 24.62
CA ALA A 337 26.72 -14.58 25.07
C ALA A 337 25.96 -15.71 25.77
N VAL A 338 24.93 -15.34 26.54
CA VAL A 338 23.88 -16.29 26.93
C VAL A 338 22.73 -16.13 25.95
N ILE A 339 22.46 -17.20 25.22
CA ILE A 339 21.37 -17.28 24.24
C ILE A 339 20.11 -17.84 24.92
N VAL A 340 18.97 -17.19 24.74
CA VAL A 340 17.66 -17.60 25.26
C VAL A 340 16.64 -17.71 24.10
N PRO A 341 15.57 -18.51 24.24
CA PRO A 341 14.52 -18.54 23.22
C PRO A 341 13.85 -17.17 23.05
N LYS A 342 13.56 -16.79 21.81
CA LYS A 342 12.69 -15.64 21.51
C LYS A 342 11.32 -15.81 22.17
N ARG A 343 10.70 -14.69 22.55
CA ARG A 343 9.38 -14.61 23.20
C ARG A 343 9.28 -15.29 24.59
N ASP A 344 10.42 -15.56 25.23
CA ASP A 344 10.47 -16.17 26.57
C ASP A 344 11.08 -15.18 27.58
N ALA A 345 10.24 -14.30 28.11
CA ALA A 345 10.63 -13.30 29.10
C ALA A 345 11.13 -13.93 30.41
N ALA A 346 10.56 -15.07 30.81
CA ALA A 346 10.91 -15.75 32.06
C ALA A 346 12.33 -16.33 32.03
N ARG A 347 12.72 -16.96 30.92
CA ARG A 347 14.06 -17.53 30.78
C ARG A 347 15.14 -16.46 30.54
N SER A 348 14.77 -15.37 29.89
CA SER A 348 15.59 -14.15 29.78
C SER A 348 15.92 -13.56 31.16
N ALA A 349 14.93 -13.48 32.04
CA ALA A 349 15.07 -12.97 33.39
C ALA A 349 15.95 -13.86 34.29
N LEU A 350 15.67 -15.18 34.33
CA LEU A 350 16.36 -16.16 35.17
C LEU A 350 17.88 -16.22 34.93
N ARG A 351 18.34 -15.96 33.69
CA ARG A 351 19.78 -16.00 33.36
C ARG A 351 20.48 -14.65 33.52
N ALA A 352 19.79 -13.54 33.27
CA ALA A 352 20.30 -12.21 33.62
C ALA A 352 20.56 -12.10 35.14
N GLY A 353 19.69 -12.67 35.96
CA GLY A 353 19.83 -12.72 37.43
C GLY A 353 20.95 -13.61 37.98
N ARG A 354 21.53 -14.54 37.22
CA ARG A 354 22.58 -15.47 37.72
C ARG A 354 24.01 -15.07 37.37
N ARG A 355 24.26 -14.40 36.24
CA ARG A 355 25.63 -14.14 35.74
C ARG A 355 26.35 -13.00 36.46
N GLY A 356 25.63 -12.04 37.04
CA GLY A 356 26.25 -10.98 37.85
C GLY A 356 26.84 -11.45 39.19
N ALA A 357 26.77 -12.75 39.52
CA ALA A 357 27.33 -13.31 40.75
C ALA A 357 28.72 -13.97 40.58
N ARG A 358 29.27 -14.07 39.36
CA ARG A 358 30.58 -14.71 39.13
C ARG A 358 31.48 -13.90 38.18
N HIS A 359 32.50 -13.30 38.80
CA HIS A 359 33.80 -12.88 38.26
C HIS A 359 33.96 -11.49 37.63
N GLY A 360 34.55 -10.60 38.43
CA GLY A 360 35.63 -9.72 37.97
C GLY A 360 36.95 -10.50 37.88
N THR A 361 37.47 -10.71 36.68
CA THR A 361 38.91 -10.92 36.40
C THR A 361 39.16 -10.66 34.90
N PRO A 362 40.19 -9.89 34.49
CA PRO A 362 40.42 -9.57 33.08
C PRO A 362 41.15 -10.70 32.34
N VAL A 363 40.64 -11.11 31.17
CA VAL A 363 41.29 -12.08 30.28
C VAL A 363 42.29 -11.35 29.37
N ARG A 364 43.56 -11.77 29.37
CA ARG A 364 44.63 -11.29 28.48
C ARG A 364 44.45 -11.82 27.05
N HIS A 365 44.52 -10.94 26.04
CA HIS A 365 44.59 -11.32 24.63
C HIS A 365 46.04 -11.64 24.20
N ARG A 366 46.27 -12.84 23.64
CA ARG A 366 47.45 -13.19 22.84
C ARG A 366 47.10 -13.02 21.35
N GLY A 367 47.94 -12.27 20.62
CA GLY A 367 47.79 -12.03 19.19
C GLY A 367 48.15 -13.25 18.34
N VAL A 368 47.48 -13.41 17.20
CA VAL A 368 47.76 -14.42 16.18
C VAL A 368 48.10 -13.69 14.88
N ARG A 369 49.27 -14.03 14.30
CA ARG A 369 49.69 -13.61 12.95
C ARG A 369 49.06 -14.54 11.90
N PRO A 370 48.69 -14.06 10.70
CA PRO A 370 48.33 -14.92 9.60
C PRO A 370 49.56 -15.20 8.71
N GLU A 371 49.87 -16.47 8.50
CA GLU A 371 50.79 -16.93 7.46
C GLU A 371 50.03 -17.68 6.36
N ASP A 372 50.45 -17.34 5.15
CA ASP A 372 50.62 -18.14 3.93
C ASP A 372 49.46 -18.78 3.18
N GLY A 373 49.43 -18.41 1.89
CA GLY A 373 48.48 -18.83 0.88
C GLY A 373 48.73 -20.24 0.34
N ALA A 374 47.68 -20.78 -0.28
CA ALA A 374 47.79 -21.92 -1.18
C ALA A 374 47.10 -21.58 -2.49
N SER A 375 47.87 -21.67 -3.57
CA SER A 375 47.43 -21.48 -4.95
C SER A 375 47.00 -22.82 -5.54
N LEU A 376 45.92 -22.83 -6.32
CA LEU A 376 45.49 -24.00 -7.09
C LEU A 376 45.34 -23.58 -8.56
N ARG A 377 46.29 -24.05 -9.37
CA ARG A 377 46.29 -23.97 -10.83
C ARG A 377 45.33 -25.01 -11.40
N ILE A 378 44.61 -24.65 -12.47
CA ILE A 378 43.99 -25.62 -13.39
C ILE A 378 44.42 -25.27 -14.82
N ALA A 379 44.90 -26.29 -15.53
CA ALA A 379 45.40 -26.27 -16.91
C ALA A 379 44.26 -26.39 -17.95
N PRO A 380 44.49 -25.98 -19.21
CA PRO A 380 43.45 -25.90 -20.24
C PRO A 380 43.34 -27.18 -21.09
N ARG A 381 42.15 -27.41 -21.68
CA ARG A 381 41.95 -28.34 -22.81
C ARG A 381 41.39 -27.57 -24.01
N GLY A 382 42.04 -27.71 -25.17
CA GLY A 382 41.52 -27.33 -26.49
C GLY A 382 40.43 -28.32 -26.98
N VAL A 383 39.94 -28.31 -28.22
CA VAL A 383 40.53 -27.93 -29.53
C VAL A 383 39.37 -27.80 -30.56
N ALA A 384 39.55 -26.91 -31.55
CA ALA A 384 39.04 -26.88 -32.95
C ALA A 384 37.53 -26.89 -33.23
N ALA A 385 37.03 -26.52 -34.40
CA ALA A 385 37.35 -25.61 -35.52
C ALA A 385 36.17 -25.82 -36.48
N ASP A 386 35.65 -24.79 -37.16
CA ASP A 386 35.68 -24.78 -38.62
C ASP A 386 35.13 -23.47 -39.20
N ALA A 387 35.61 -23.18 -40.41
CA ALA A 387 35.41 -21.95 -41.15
C ALA A 387 34.41 -22.10 -42.31
N ALA A 388 34.12 -20.93 -42.91
CA ALA A 388 33.78 -20.65 -44.31
C ALA A 388 32.36 -20.10 -44.52
N SER A 389 32.08 -19.22 -45.48
CA SER A 389 32.82 -18.17 -46.19
C SER A 389 31.79 -17.46 -47.09
N ARG A 390 32.09 -16.21 -47.50
CA ARG A 390 31.56 -15.49 -48.69
C ARG A 390 30.08 -15.04 -48.62
N ARG A 391 29.63 -13.95 -49.23
CA ARG A 391 30.11 -12.63 -49.73
C ARG A 391 28.91 -12.05 -50.52
N ALA A 392 28.99 -10.76 -50.85
CA ALA A 392 28.16 -9.97 -51.79
C ALA A 392 26.87 -9.37 -51.19
N GLY A 393 26.57 -8.08 -51.30
CA GLY A 393 27.23 -6.97 -51.99
C GLY A 393 26.21 -6.10 -52.73
N GLY A 394 26.14 -4.80 -52.40
CA GLY A 394 25.61 -3.69 -53.23
C GLY A 394 24.09 -3.68 -53.48
N GLY A 395 23.34 -2.58 -53.45
CA GLY A 395 23.59 -1.15 -53.49
C GLY A 395 22.21 -0.44 -53.62
N PRO A 396 22.15 0.90 -53.56
CA PRO A 396 21.05 1.68 -52.99
C PRO A 396 20.08 2.24 -54.04
N PHE A 397 18.90 2.79 -53.67
CA PHE A 397 18.27 3.96 -54.32
C PHE A 397 17.01 4.45 -53.56
N LEU A 398 16.94 5.77 -53.33
CA LEU A 398 15.77 6.59 -52.95
C LEU A 398 15.47 7.56 -54.13
N PRO A 399 14.47 8.46 -54.10
CA PRO A 399 13.02 8.31 -53.90
C PRO A 399 12.20 9.02 -55.01
N GLY A 400 10.90 8.74 -55.15
CA GLY A 400 10.02 9.41 -56.12
C GLY A 400 8.66 9.81 -55.54
N ARG A 401 8.38 11.13 -55.48
CA ARG A 401 7.08 11.76 -55.18
C ARG A 401 6.08 11.54 -56.33
N ARG A 402 4.77 11.38 -56.06
CA ARG A 402 3.69 12.08 -56.79
C ARG A 402 2.27 11.94 -56.20
N SER A 403 1.69 13.11 -55.93
CA SER A 403 0.33 13.61 -56.21
C SER A 403 -0.95 12.84 -55.81
N VAL A 404 -1.78 13.60 -55.09
CA VAL A 404 -3.18 13.44 -54.69
C VAL A 404 -4.16 13.41 -55.88
N ARG A 405 -5.21 12.59 -55.79
CA ARG A 405 -6.50 12.79 -56.48
C ARG A 405 -7.66 12.68 -55.49
N VAL A 406 -8.52 13.70 -55.50
CA VAL A 406 -9.77 13.81 -54.76
C VAL A 406 -10.89 13.13 -55.56
N THR A 407 -11.73 12.33 -54.92
CA THR A 407 -12.97 11.76 -55.47
C THR A 407 -14.12 12.04 -54.51
N GLU A 408 -15.24 12.54 -55.06
CA GLU A 408 -16.48 12.86 -54.33
C GLU A 408 -17.21 11.60 -53.83
N PRO A 409 -18.02 11.69 -52.75
CA PRO A 409 -18.65 10.52 -52.15
C PRO A 409 -19.96 10.12 -52.84
N ARG A 410 -20.07 8.83 -53.17
CA ARG A 410 -21.32 8.13 -53.51
C ARG A 410 -22.28 8.09 -52.31
N THR A 411 -23.56 8.24 -52.60
CA THR A 411 -24.69 7.96 -51.71
C THR A 411 -24.72 6.48 -51.30
N GLU A 412 -24.51 6.19 -50.02
CA GLU A 412 -24.64 4.83 -49.46
C GLU A 412 -26.10 4.45 -49.26
N THR A 413 -26.44 3.26 -49.78
CA THR A 413 -27.66 2.50 -49.54
C THR A 413 -27.88 2.24 -48.04
N VAL A 414 -29.11 2.44 -47.56
CA VAL A 414 -29.56 2.10 -46.20
C VAL A 414 -29.36 0.59 -45.95
N PRO A 415 -28.60 0.16 -44.92
CA PRO A 415 -28.44 -1.26 -44.63
C PRO A 415 -29.73 -1.87 -44.07
N ALA A 416 -29.97 -3.13 -44.42
CA ALA A 416 -31.13 -3.91 -43.96
C ALA A 416 -31.22 -3.95 -42.43
N VAL A 417 -32.43 -3.73 -41.91
CA VAL A 417 -32.74 -3.76 -40.47
C VAL A 417 -32.58 -5.20 -39.95
N LEU A 418 -31.63 -5.42 -39.04
CA LEU A 418 -31.40 -6.73 -38.43
C LEU A 418 -32.58 -7.12 -37.51
N PRO A 419 -32.99 -8.41 -37.48
CA PRO A 419 -34.01 -8.90 -36.56
C PRO A 419 -33.61 -8.67 -35.09
N ALA A 420 -34.58 -8.33 -34.23
CA ALA A 420 -34.35 -8.04 -32.81
C ALA A 420 -33.62 -9.15 -32.02
N ARG A 421 -33.73 -10.42 -32.44
CA ARG A 421 -32.97 -11.54 -31.86
C ARG A 421 -31.47 -11.44 -32.17
N MET A 422 -31.10 -11.04 -33.38
CA MET A 422 -29.69 -10.87 -33.79
C MET A 422 -29.05 -9.66 -33.10
N VAL A 423 -29.83 -8.63 -32.77
CA VAL A 423 -29.40 -7.47 -31.98
C VAL A 423 -28.97 -7.88 -30.57
N ALA A 424 -29.72 -8.75 -29.90
CA ALA A 424 -29.43 -9.12 -28.50
C ALA A 424 -28.28 -10.13 -28.35
N TRP A 425 -28.08 -10.99 -29.34
CA TRP A 425 -27.21 -12.17 -29.22
C TRP A 425 -25.77 -11.87 -28.78
N PRO A 426 -25.07 -10.88 -29.36
CA PRO A 426 -23.70 -10.59 -28.92
C PRO A 426 -23.66 -10.02 -27.49
N GLY A 427 -24.65 -9.19 -27.11
CA GLY A 427 -24.76 -8.70 -25.74
C GLY A 427 -25.04 -9.81 -24.73
N LEU A 428 -25.92 -10.75 -25.08
CA LEU A 428 -26.21 -11.93 -24.27
C LEU A 428 -24.99 -12.85 -24.15
N LEU A 429 -24.20 -13.02 -25.23
CA LEU A 429 -22.94 -13.74 -25.19
C LEU A 429 -21.92 -13.08 -24.27
N ILE A 430 -21.74 -11.76 -24.36
CA ILE A 430 -20.85 -11.02 -23.44
C ILE A 430 -21.33 -11.19 -22.00
N ALA A 431 -22.62 -10.99 -21.73
CA ALA A 431 -23.18 -11.17 -20.39
C ALA A 431 -23.00 -12.61 -19.88
N ALA A 432 -23.21 -13.62 -20.74
CA ALA A 432 -23.01 -15.02 -20.39
C ALA A 432 -21.54 -15.33 -20.12
N LEU A 433 -20.61 -14.79 -20.90
CA LEU A 433 -19.16 -14.94 -20.68
C LEU A 433 -18.71 -14.27 -19.38
N VAL A 434 -19.19 -13.06 -19.10
CA VAL A 434 -18.95 -12.34 -17.84
C VAL A 434 -19.50 -13.13 -16.66
N CYS A 435 -20.74 -13.62 -16.78
CA CYS A 435 -21.39 -14.43 -15.74
C CYS A 435 -20.64 -15.76 -15.53
N ALA A 436 -20.24 -16.45 -16.60
CA ALA A 436 -19.51 -17.71 -16.50
C ALA A 436 -18.13 -17.52 -15.88
N LEU A 437 -17.40 -16.47 -16.27
CA LEU A 437 -16.08 -16.16 -15.74
C LEU A 437 -16.14 -15.80 -14.25
N TYR A 438 -16.93 -14.79 -13.88
CA TYR A 438 -16.99 -14.33 -12.49
C TYR A 438 -17.86 -15.22 -11.60
N GLY A 439 -18.90 -15.84 -12.14
CA GLY A 439 -19.69 -16.83 -11.43
C GLY A 439 -18.89 -18.10 -11.17
N GLY A 440 -18.11 -18.57 -12.15
CA GLY A 440 -17.13 -19.65 -11.97
C GLY A 440 -16.10 -19.30 -10.90
N LEU A 441 -15.54 -18.08 -10.93
CA LEU A 441 -14.63 -17.61 -9.88
C LEU A 441 -15.33 -17.56 -8.51
N ALA A 442 -16.54 -17.00 -8.42
CA ALA A 442 -17.31 -16.94 -7.18
C ALA A 442 -17.61 -18.33 -6.60
N LEU A 443 -17.86 -19.33 -7.44
CA LEU A 443 -18.16 -20.69 -6.99
C LEU A 443 -16.91 -21.49 -6.59
N THR A 444 -15.74 -21.14 -7.14
CA THR A 444 -14.52 -21.93 -6.96
C THR A 444 -13.54 -21.33 -5.96
N VAL A 445 -13.59 -20.01 -5.74
CA VAL A 445 -12.68 -19.34 -4.82
C VAL A 445 -13.06 -19.62 -3.37
N ASP A 446 -12.10 -20.05 -2.57
CA ASP A 446 -12.21 -20.02 -1.11
C ASP A 446 -11.88 -18.60 -0.65
N PHE A 447 -12.87 -17.70 -0.76
CA PHE A 447 -12.66 -16.27 -0.50
C PHE A 447 -12.06 -16.00 0.88
N PRO A 448 -12.56 -16.60 1.99
CA PRO A 448 -11.98 -16.36 3.31
C PRO A 448 -10.50 -16.75 3.43
N ARG A 449 -10.05 -17.81 2.74
CA ARG A 449 -8.63 -18.18 2.69
C ARG A 449 -7.80 -17.34 1.73
N ALA A 450 -8.38 -16.90 0.62
CA ALA A 450 -7.70 -16.09 -0.39
C ALA A 450 -7.57 -14.62 0.02
N ALA A 451 -8.52 -14.12 0.82
CA ALA A 451 -8.52 -12.76 1.32
C ALA A 451 -7.49 -12.57 2.44
N ILE A 452 -6.82 -11.41 2.44
CA ILE A 452 -5.87 -11.02 3.50
C ILE A 452 -6.67 -10.34 4.63
N GLY A 453 -7.61 -11.09 5.22
CA GLY A 453 -8.60 -10.60 6.20
C GLY A 453 -9.69 -9.70 5.58
N ILE A 454 -10.65 -9.27 6.40
CA ILE A 454 -11.69 -8.32 5.99
C ILE A 454 -11.35 -6.91 6.50
N GLN A 455 -11.21 -5.94 5.59
CA GLN A 455 -10.61 -4.64 5.91
C GLN A 455 -11.61 -3.48 5.98
N SER A 456 -11.44 -2.61 6.98
CA SER A 456 -12.14 -1.32 7.09
C SER A 456 -13.67 -1.48 6.97
N ASP A 457 -14.32 -0.65 6.14
CA ASP A 457 -15.77 -0.65 5.89
C ASP A 457 -16.31 -2.01 5.44
N GLU A 458 -15.51 -2.84 4.76
CA GLU A 458 -15.89 -4.15 4.23
C GLU A 458 -16.40 -5.08 5.32
N ALA A 459 -15.76 -5.05 6.50
CA ALA A 459 -16.16 -5.88 7.64
C ALA A 459 -17.60 -5.59 8.08
N THR A 460 -18.00 -4.32 8.02
CA THR A 460 -19.35 -3.91 8.42
C THR A 460 -20.39 -4.45 7.44
N TYR A 461 -20.12 -4.37 6.13
CA TYR A 461 -21.04 -4.89 5.11
C TYR A 461 -21.10 -6.43 5.12
N TYR A 462 -19.97 -7.09 5.32
CA TYR A 462 -19.90 -8.54 5.48
C TYR A 462 -20.76 -9.01 6.65
N LEU A 463 -20.51 -8.47 7.85
CA LEU A 463 -21.23 -8.83 9.07
C LEU A 463 -22.74 -8.61 8.90
N MET A 464 -23.11 -7.44 8.38
CA MET A 464 -24.51 -7.09 8.15
C MET A 464 -25.19 -8.03 7.14
N GLY A 465 -24.51 -8.43 6.06
CA GLY A 465 -25.10 -9.33 5.08
C GLY A 465 -25.33 -10.74 5.65
N HIS A 466 -24.42 -11.23 6.50
CA HIS A 466 -24.63 -12.48 7.22
C HIS A 466 -25.71 -12.38 8.30
N SER A 467 -25.79 -11.26 9.02
CA SER A 467 -26.83 -10.97 10.01
C SER A 467 -28.23 -11.00 9.35
N VAL A 468 -28.43 -10.29 8.25
CA VAL A 468 -29.69 -10.33 7.50
C VAL A 468 -29.97 -11.74 6.93
N ALA A 469 -28.95 -12.42 6.40
CA ALA A 469 -29.14 -13.73 5.78
C ALA A 469 -29.51 -14.85 6.77
N ARG A 470 -28.99 -14.80 8.00
CA ARG A 470 -29.15 -15.85 9.01
C ARG A 470 -30.14 -15.50 10.11
N ASP A 471 -30.16 -14.25 10.54
CA ASP A 471 -30.93 -13.79 11.72
C ASP A 471 -32.12 -12.92 11.32
N GLY A 472 -32.12 -12.35 10.11
CA GLY A 472 -33.22 -11.53 9.60
C GLY A 472 -33.31 -10.15 10.25
N ASP A 473 -32.22 -9.65 10.85
CA ASP A 473 -32.17 -8.32 11.44
C ASP A 473 -30.91 -7.53 11.04
N LEU A 474 -30.84 -6.29 11.52
CA LEU A 474 -29.75 -5.33 11.28
C LEU A 474 -29.05 -4.94 12.61
N THR A 475 -29.25 -5.73 13.65
CA THR A 475 -28.67 -5.49 14.97
C THR A 475 -27.33 -6.21 15.04
N TYR A 476 -26.31 -5.53 15.53
CA TYR A 476 -25.02 -6.16 15.77
C TYR A 476 -25.07 -6.99 17.06
N ARG A 477 -24.67 -8.26 16.97
CA ARG A 477 -24.43 -9.11 18.14
C ARG A 477 -23.05 -9.76 18.12
N ALA A 478 -22.62 -10.28 19.25
CA ALA A 478 -21.35 -11.00 19.37
C ALA A 478 -21.28 -12.21 18.42
N GLU A 479 -22.42 -12.86 18.14
CA GLU A 479 -22.53 -13.96 17.19
C GLU A 479 -22.12 -13.57 15.76
N ASP A 480 -22.33 -12.31 15.35
CA ASP A 480 -21.90 -11.84 14.04
C ASP A 480 -20.37 -11.85 13.94
N LEU A 481 -19.69 -11.42 15.01
CA LEU A 481 -18.24 -11.49 15.09
C LEU A 481 -17.75 -12.93 15.04
N HIS A 482 -18.43 -13.87 15.73
CA HIS A 482 -18.09 -15.29 15.67
C HIS A 482 -18.15 -15.86 14.25
N ARG A 483 -19.05 -15.36 13.38
CA ARG A 483 -19.14 -15.79 11.97
C ARG A 483 -17.90 -15.41 11.17
N VAL A 484 -17.37 -14.21 11.37
CA VAL A 484 -16.12 -13.78 10.72
C VAL A 484 -14.99 -14.71 11.14
N TRP A 485 -14.82 -14.96 12.44
CA TRP A 485 -13.72 -15.79 12.94
C TRP A 485 -13.80 -17.27 12.57
N ARG A 486 -14.99 -17.80 12.28
CA ARG A 486 -15.13 -19.18 11.77
C ARG A 486 -14.58 -19.32 10.36
N GLU A 487 -14.62 -18.26 9.57
CA GLU A 487 -14.26 -18.31 8.15
C GLU A 487 -12.88 -17.68 7.88
N PHE A 488 -12.53 -16.61 8.58
CA PHE A 488 -11.29 -15.86 8.39
C PHE A 488 -10.30 -16.15 9.52
N SER A 489 -9.02 -16.28 9.16
CA SER A 489 -7.91 -16.50 10.10
C SER A 489 -7.53 -15.26 10.91
N THR A 490 -8.07 -14.09 10.56
CA THR A 490 -7.87 -12.81 11.24
C THR A 490 -9.20 -12.12 11.51
N GLY A 491 -9.21 -11.23 12.51
CA GLY A 491 -10.42 -10.52 12.91
C GLY A 491 -10.80 -9.41 11.93
N PRO A 492 -12.06 -8.93 11.99
CA PRO A 492 -12.49 -7.85 11.12
C PRO A 492 -11.78 -6.53 11.47
N ALA A 493 -11.10 -5.95 10.49
CA ALA A 493 -10.30 -4.75 10.69
C ALA A 493 -11.12 -3.45 10.49
N GLY A 494 -12.15 -3.19 11.29
CA GLY A 494 -12.85 -1.90 11.28
C GLY A 494 -14.36 -1.97 11.18
N VAL A 495 -15.00 -2.62 12.16
CA VAL A 495 -16.46 -2.66 12.26
C VAL A 495 -16.98 -1.32 12.75
N PHE A 496 -17.86 -0.68 11.96
CA PHE A 496 -18.53 0.56 12.35
C PHE A 496 -19.85 0.23 13.03
N LEU A 497 -19.98 0.64 14.29
CA LEU A 497 -21.15 0.38 15.11
C LEU A 497 -21.70 1.68 15.70
N LYS A 498 -22.98 1.65 16.06
CA LYS A 498 -23.69 2.76 16.71
C LYS A 498 -24.58 2.24 17.82
N ARG A 499 -24.76 3.02 18.89
CA ARG A 499 -25.78 2.72 19.90
C ARG A 499 -27.17 2.99 19.35
N GLY A 500 -28.12 2.17 19.75
CA GLY A 500 -29.54 2.44 19.54
C GLY A 500 -29.95 3.78 20.12
N ARG A 501 -30.82 4.48 19.38
CA ARG A 501 -31.49 5.67 19.87
C ARG A 501 -33.00 5.50 19.82
N ARG A 502 -33.70 6.22 20.69
CA ARG A 502 -35.15 6.37 20.62
C ARG A 502 -35.46 7.73 20.05
N VAL A 503 -36.24 7.77 18.97
CA VAL A 503 -36.70 9.03 18.39
C VAL A 503 -37.73 9.64 19.35
N THR A 504 -37.45 10.85 19.85
CA THR A 504 -38.31 11.58 20.78
C THR A 504 -39.14 12.66 20.08
N GLY A 505 -38.73 13.08 18.88
CA GLY A 505 -39.51 13.97 18.05
C GLY A 505 -38.90 14.20 16.67
N VAL A 506 -39.73 14.55 15.70
CA VAL A 506 -39.30 14.99 14.37
C VAL A 506 -39.81 16.41 14.18
N GLY A 507 -38.89 17.36 14.02
CA GLY A 507 -39.17 18.76 13.77
C GLY A 507 -38.75 19.19 12.36
N PHE A 508 -39.28 20.33 11.93
CA PHE A 508 -38.87 20.98 10.69
C PHE A 508 -38.08 22.26 11.02
N SER A 509 -36.98 22.47 10.31
CA SER A 509 -36.15 23.68 10.41
C SER A 509 -36.28 24.50 9.13
N ALA A 510 -36.28 25.83 9.26
CA ALA A 510 -36.22 26.75 8.12
C ALA A 510 -34.87 26.73 7.38
N HIS A 511 -33.84 26.15 8.01
CA HIS A 511 -32.49 26.04 7.47
C HIS A 511 -32.03 24.57 7.44
N PRO A 512 -31.21 24.14 6.47
CA PRO A 512 -30.63 22.80 6.45
C PRO A 512 -29.91 22.45 7.77
N PRO A 513 -30.10 21.24 8.33
CA PRO A 513 -31.00 20.19 7.84
C PRO A 513 -32.48 20.53 8.10
N PHE A 514 -33.30 20.55 7.04
CA PHE A 514 -34.72 20.94 7.09
C PHE A 514 -35.57 19.99 7.93
N ILE A 515 -35.09 18.77 8.18
CA ILE A 515 -35.69 17.80 9.09
C ILE A 515 -34.71 17.60 10.24
N VAL A 516 -35.15 17.89 11.45
CA VAL A 516 -34.39 17.70 12.69
C VAL A 516 -35.03 16.55 13.45
N VAL A 517 -34.27 15.47 13.62
CA VAL A 517 -34.72 14.31 14.37
C VAL A 517 -34.11 14.38 15.77
N ASN A 518 -34.95 14.68 16.76
CA ASN A 518 -34.58 14.61 18.16
C ASN A 518 -34.61 13.14 18.58
N SER A 519 -33.49 12.68 19.13
CA SER A 519 -33.30 11.31 19.55
C SER A 519 -32.57 11.28 20.87
N GLU A 520 -33.05 10.44 21.77
CA GLU A 520 -32.41 10.15 23.06
C GLU A 520 -31.74 8.78 23.00
N PRO A 521 -30.75 8.50 23.85
CA PRO A 521 -30.23 7.14 24.01
C PRO A 521 -31.38 6.16 24.26
N ASP A 522 -31.38 5.01 23.58
CA ASP A 522 -32.39 3.99 23.87
C ASP A 522 -32.26 3.52 25.34
N GLY A 523 -33.39 3.12 25.93
CA GLY A 523 -33.44 2.64 27.32
C GLY A 523 -32.60 1.38 27.55
N ASP A 524 -32.31 0.64 26.47
CA ASP A 524 -31.33 -0.43 26.44
C ASP A 524 -30.02 0.06 25.79
N GLY A 525 -29.17 0.70 26.59
CA GLY A 525 -27.89 1.25 26.15
C GLY A 525 -26.86 0.22 25.65
N THR A 526 -27.20 -1.07 25.67
CA THR A 526 -26.33 -2.16 25.20
C THR A 526 -26.57 -2.54 23.73
N ARG A 527 -27.68 -2.11 23.13
CA ARG A 527 -28.01 -2.43 21.73
C ARG A 527 -27.11 -1.67 20.76
N LEU A 528 -26.52 -2.42 19.84
CA LEU A 528 -25.62 -1.93 18.81
C LEU A 528 -26.21 -2.20 17.43
N TYR A 529 -26.05 -1.24 16.53
CA TYR A 529 -26.47 -1.32 15.12
C TYR A 529 -25.28 -1.04 14.21
N PHE A 530 -25.32 -1.59 12.99
CA PHE A 530 -24.27 -1.36 12.00
C PHE A 530 -24.27 0.08 11.45
N GLY A 531 -23.09 0.72 11.41
CA GLY A 531 -22.88 2.12 11.02
C GLY A 531 -22.61 2.33 9.52
N LYS A 532 -23.36 1.66 8.64
CA LYS A 532 -23.29 1.75 7.16
C LYS A 532 -24.66 1.48 6.51
N SER A 533 -24.81 1.81 5.22
CA SER A 533 -26.07 1.59 4.50
C SER A 533 -26.43 0.12 4.42
N PHE A 534 -27.67 -0.26 4.75
CA PHE A 534 -28.07 -1.67 4.73
C PHE A 534 -28.46 -2.23 3.37
N ILE A 535 -28.63 -1.38 2.37
CA ILE A 535 -29.27 -1.79 1.11
C ILE A 535 -28.44 -2.79 0.29
N TYR A 536 -27.11 -2.64 0.25
CA TYR A 536 -26.23 -3.60 -0.42
C TYR A 536 -26.22 -4.95 0.30
N PRO A 537 -25.99 -5.02 1.63
CA PRO A 537 -26.13 -6.27 2.38
C PRO A 537 -27.51 -6.92 2.26
N LEU A 538 -28.58 -6.14 2.25
CA LEU A 538 -29.95 -6.64 2.07
C LEU A 538 -30.12 -7.35 0.73
N VAL A 539 -29.63 -6.75 -0.36
CA VAL A 539 -29.68 -7.35 -1.71
C VAL A 539 -28.75 -8.56 -1.83
N ALA A 540 -27.62 -8.57 -1.12
CA ALA A 540 -26.68 -9.70 -1.09
C ALA A 540 -27.19 -10.87 -0.24
N SER A 541 -28.00 -10.60 0.79
CA SER A 541 -28.40 -11.60 1.79
C SER A 541 -29.04 -12.89 1.22
N PRO A 542 -29.87 -12.89 0.16
CA PRO A 542 -30.40 -14.14 -0.39
C PRO A 542 -29.29 -15.00 -1.02
N PHE A 543 -28.31 -14.36 -1.66
CA PHE A 543 -27.15 -15.06 -2.20
C PHE A 543 -26.23 -15.56 -1.09
N VAL A 544 -26.03 -14.77 -0.04
CA VAL A 544 -25.26 -15.17 1.15
C VAL A 544 -25.90 -16.37 1.86
N ARG A 545 -27.23 -16.43 1.87
CA ARG A 545 -27.97 -17.57 2.42
C ARG A 545 -27.76 -18.86 1.63
N ILE A 546 -27.60 -18.77 0.30
CA ILE A 546 -27.44 -19.93 -0.58
C ILE A 546 -25.97 -20.36 -0.69
N PHE A 547 -25.05 -19.39 -0.87
CA PHE A 547 -23.65 -19.62 -1.23
C PHE A 547 -22.66 -19.25 -0.12
N GLY A 548 -23.13 -18.91 1.09
CA GLY A 548 -22.28 -18.42 2.16
C GLY A 548 -21.59 -17.10 1.80
N THR A 549 -20.34 -16.90 2.23
CA THR A 549 -19.54 -15.70 1.91
C THR A 549 -19.42 -15.43 0.41
N ASN A 550 -19.35 -16.49 -0.41
CA ASN A 550 -19.29 -16.34 -1.85
C ASN A 550 -20.59 -15.81 -2.47
N GLY A 551 -21.68 -15.71 -1.69
CA GLY A 551 -22.92 -15.07 -2.10
C GLY A 551 -22.75 -13.60 -2.50
N PHE A 552 -21.86 -12.85 -1.85
CA PHE A 552 -21.52 -11.48 -2.26
C PHE A 552 -20.91 -11.46 -3.67
N LEU A 553 -19.97 -12.37 -3.94
CA LEU A 553 -19.31 -12.50 -5.23
C LEU A 553 -20.27 -12.98 -6.33
N MET A 554 -21.21 -13.87 -5.99
CA MET A 554 -22.25 -14.31 -6.91
C MET A 554 -23.17 -13.15 -7.32
N LEU A 555 -23.61 -12.33 -6.36
CA LEU A 555 -24.34 -11.10 -6.67
C LEU A 555 -23.52 -10.20 -7.60
N HIS A 556 -22.24 -9.99 -7.30
CA HIS A 556 -21.35 -9.17 -8.13
C HIS A 556 -21.23 -9.69 -9.57
N ALA A 557 -21.14 -11.00 -9.76
CA ALA A 557 -21.06 -11.62 -11.08
C ALA A 557 -22.32 -11.34 -11.91
N LEU A 558 -23.50 -11.49 -11.29
CA LEU A 558 -24.79 -11.21 -11.93
C LEU A 558 -24.97 -9.73 -12.26
N LEU A 559 -24.58 -8.84 -11.34
CA LEU A 559 -24.61 -7.40 -11.55
C LEU A 559 -23.70 -6.97 -12.71
N LEU A 560 -22.48 -7.49 -12.78
CA LEU A 560 -21.54 -7.22 -13.89
C LEU A 560 -22.08 -7.74 -15.22
N ALA A 561 -22.63 -8.95 -15.27
CA ALA A 561 -23.21 -9.52 -16.48
C ALA A 561 -24.38 -8.67 -16.99
N ALA A 562 -25.28 -8.27 -16.11
CA ALA A 562 -26.40 -7.40 -16.45
C ALA A 562 -25.92 -6.00 -16.87
N ALA A 563 -24.92 -5.42 -16.21
CA ALA A 563 -24.33 -4.13 -16.60
C ALA A 563 -23.68 -4.20 -17.99
N ALA A 564 -22.98 -5.30 -18.31
CA ALA A 564 -22.42 -5.53 -19.64
C ALA A 564 -23.50 -5.64 -20.71
N LEU A 565 -24.62 -6.31 -20.42
CA LEU A 565 -25.76 -6.41 -21.34
C LEU A 565 -26.39 -5.03 -21.60
N CYS A 566 -26.68 -4.26 -20.54
CA CYS A 566 -27.24 -2.90 -20.66
C CYS A 566 -26.30 -1.99 -21.44
N ALA A 567 -24.99 -2.07 -21.16
CA ALA A 567 -23.99 -1.27 -21.86
C ALA A 567 -23.90 -1.62 -23.34
N TYR A 568 -23.87 -2.92 -23.66
CA TYR A 568 -23.89 -3.38 -25.04
C TYR A 568 -25.16 -2.92 -25.77
N LEU A 569 -26.35 -3.15 -25.19
CA LEU A 569 -27.62 -2.80 -25.84
C LEU A 569 -27.72 -1.30 -26.12
N PHE A 570 -27.27 -0.46 -25.19
CA PHE A 570 -27.23 0.99 -25.39
C PHE A 570 -26.23 1.40 -26.47
N LEU A 571 -25.01 0.84 -26.46
CA LEU A 571 -23.99 1.19 -27.43
C LEU A 571 -24.30 0.66 -28.83
N HIS A 572 -25.00 -0.47 -28.94
CA HIS A 572 -25.37 -1.07 -30.22
C HIS A 572 -26.29 -0.17 -31.05
N THR A 573 -27.11 0.66 -30.41
CA THR A 573 -27.98 1.62 -31.13
C THR A 573 -27.21 2.84 -31.65
N ARG A 574 -25.95 3.00 -31.22
CA ARG A 574 -25.11 4.17 -31.55
C ARG A 574 -23.89 3.81 -32.38
N LEU A 575 -23.40 2.57 -32.28
CA LEU A 575 -22.13 2.12 -32.82
C LEU A 575 -22.32 0.96 -33.80
N ALA A 576 -21.52 0.92 -34.87
CA ALA A 576 -21.57 -0.15 -35.86
C ALA A 576 -20.55 -1.28 -35.55
N ALA A 577 -20.79 -2.46 -36.15
CA ALA A 577 -19.89 -3.62 -36.11
C ALA A 577 -19.52 -4.07 -34.68
N ALA A 578 -18.24 -4.35 -34.41
CA ALA A 578 -17.76 -4.85 -33.12
C ALA A 578 -17.55 -3.74 -32.06
N ALA A 579 -17.68 -2.46 -32.43
CA ALA A 579 -17.45 -1.33 -31.53
C ALA A 579 -18.32 -1.33 -30.24
N PRO A 580 -19.62 -1.70 -30.26
CA PRO A 580 -20.42 -1.80 -29.04
C PRO A 580 -19.86 -2.81 -28.04
N ALA A 581 -19.46 -3.99 -28.51
CA ALA A 581 -18.92 -5.06 -27.69
C ALA A 581 -17.58 -4.67 -27.06
N LEU A 582 -16.69 -4.09 -27.86
CA LEU A 582 -15.38 -3.61 -27.41
C LEU A 582 -15.51 -2.51 -26.37
N LEU A 583 -16.39 -1.53 -26.58
CA LEU A 583 -16.51 -0.41 -25.66
C LEU A 583 -17.27 -0.81 -24.38
N ALA A 584 -18.33 -1.63 -24.48
CA ALA A 584 -19.00 -2.18 -23.31
C ALA A 584 -18.03 -3.00 -22.44
N SER A 585 -17.21 -3.84 -23.09
CA SER A 585 -16.20 -4.63 -22.39
C SER A 585 -15.10 -3.75 -21.79
N ALA A 586 -14.69 -2.66 -22.44
CA ALA A 586 -13.73 -1.70 -21.87
C ALA A 586 -14.22 -1.15 -20.52
N PHE A 587 -15.49 -0.73 -20.45
CA PHE A 587 -16.08 -0.18 -19.24
C PHE A 587 -16.19 -1.21 -18.11
N VAL A 588 -16.55 -2.46 -18.42
CA VAL A 588 -16.89 -3.48 -17.40
C VAL A 588 -15.73 -4.41 -17.06
N MET A 589 -14.85 -4.73 -18.01
CA MET A 589 -13.88 -5.83 -17.93
C MET A 589 -12.41 -5.41 -17.95
N VAL A 590 -12.10 -4.20 -18.42
CA VAL A 590 -10.70 -3.76 -18.65
C VAL A 590 -10.30 -2.61 -17.75
N SER A 591 -11.29 -1.81 -17.34
CA SER A 591 -11.11 -0.75 -16.36
C SER A 591 -10.78 -1.33 -14.98
N VAL A 592 -10.77 -0.49 -13.95
CA VAL A 592 -10.64 -0.95 -12.57
C VAL A 592 -11.83 -1.78 -12.07
N VAL A 593 -12.95 -1.83 -12.78
CA VAL A 593 -14.20 -2.48 -12.34
C VAL A 593 -14.01 -3.93 -11.85
N PRO A 594 -13.28 -4.82 -12.55
CA PRO A 594 -12.98 -6.18 -12.08
C PRO A 594 -12.24 -6.24 -10.74
N VAL A 595 -11.44 -5.23 -10.40
CA VAL A 595 -10.72 -5.20 -9.12
C VAL A 595 -11.71 -5.10 -7.95
N TYR A 596 -12.82 -4.38 -8.16
CA TYR A 596 -13.89 -4.24 -7.17
C TYR A 596 -14.80 -5.49 -7.08
N PHE A 597 -14.61 -6.49 -7.95
CA PHE A 597 -15.40 -7.73 -7.91
C PHE A 597 -15.26 -8.46 -6.56
N VAL A 598 -14.06 -8.44 -5.98
CA VAL A 598 -13.75 -9.17 -4.74
C VAL A 598 -13.89 -8.33 -3.47
N TRP A 599 -14.26 -7.05 -3.56
CA TRP A 599 -14.49 -6.24 -2.36
C TRP A 599 -15.95 -6.28 -1.95
N ILE A 600 -16.20 -6.69 -0.71
CA ILE A 600 -17.54 -6.76 -0.12
C ILE A 600 -17.96 -5.37 0.35
N THR A 601 -18.08 -4.45 -0.61
CA THR A 601 -18.43 -3.06 -0.40
C THR A 601 -19.37 -2.59 -1.53
N PRO A 602 -20.20 -1.55 -1.31
CA PRO A 602 -21.29 -1.22 -2.23
C PRO A 602 -20.85 -0.52 -3.52
N GLU A 603 -19.56 -0.36 -3.79
CA GLU A 603 -19.03 0.36 -4.95
C GLU A 603 -19.46 -0.24 -6.27
N LEU A 604 -19.27 -1.56 -6.43
CA LEU A 604 -19.70 -2.26 -7.64
C LEU A 604 -21.22 -2.25 -7.77
N PHE A 605 -21.94 -2.42 -6.66
CA PHE A 605 -23.39 -2.28 -6.61
C PHE A 605 -23.85 -0.91 -7.13
N ASN A 606 -23.29 0.19 -6.61
CA ASN A 606 -23.63 1.54 -7.05
C ASN A 606 -23.27 1.81 -8.51
N PHE A 607 -22.13 1.31 -8.99
CA PHE A 607 -21.75 1.38 -10.41
C PHE A 607 -22.85 0.77 -11.30
N THR A 608 -23.33 -0.43 -10.96
CA THR A 608 -24.37 -1.12 -11.74
C THR A 608 -25.73 -0.44 -11.65
N LEU A 609 -26.13 0.08 -10.48
CA LEU A 609 -27.34 0.88 -10.34
C LEU A 609 -27.30 2.13 -11.23
N GLY A 610 -26.16 2.81 -11.32
CA GLY A 610 -25.96 3.95 -12.21
C GLY A 610 -26.15 3.57 -13.68
N VAL A 611 -25.54 2.47 -14.13
CA VAL A 611 -25.71 1.94 -15.50
C VAL A 611 -27.18 1.59 -15.77
N PHE A 612 -27.85 0.89 -14.86
CA PHE A 612 -29.25 0.50 -15.03
C PHE A 612 -30.20 1.68 -15.05
N ALA A 613 -30.04 2.65 -14.16
CA ALA A 613 -30.88 3.83 -14.12
C ALA A 613 -30.78 4.62 -15.43
N TYR A 614 -29.56 4.89 -15.89
CA TYR A 614 -29.36 5.65 -17.12
C TYR A 614 -29.77 4.85 -18.36
N PHE A 615 -29.61 3.53 -18.36
CA PHE A 615 -30.17 2.67 -19.40
C PHE A 615 -31.70 2.76 -19.43
N CYS A 616 -32.37 2.65 -18.28
CA CYS A 616 -33.82 2.74 -18.16
C CYS A 616 -34.37 4.10 -18.65
N TRP A 617 -33.61 5.17 -18.39
CA TRP A 617 -33.95 6.52 -18.80
C TRP A 617 -33.67 6.77 -20.30
N LEU A 618 -32.47 6.45 -20.78
CA LEU A 618 -31.96 6.94 -22.08
C LEU A 618 -32.15 5.97 -23.23
N TYR A 619 -32.38 4.68 -23.00
CA TYR A 619 -32.48 3.70 -24.09
C TYR A 619 -33.57 4.09 -25.12
N LYS A 620 -34.70 4.61 -24.65
CA LYS A 620 -35.81 5.09 -25.49
C LYS A 620 -35.46 6.30 -26.37
N GLU A 621 -34.43 7.06 -26.01
CA GLU A 621 -34.01 8.26 -26.76
C GLU A 621 -33.04 7.90 -27.91
N VAL A 622 -32.56 6.66 -27.96
CA VAL A 622 -31.57 6.20 -28.94
C VAL A 622 -32.00 4.96 -29.72
N ALA A 623 -32.97 4.20 -29.21
CA ALA A 623 -33.45 2.97 -29.80
C ALA A 623 -34.85 3.15 -30.42
N SER A 624 -35.27 2.22 -31.29
CA SER A 624 -36.66 2.08 -31.74
C SER A 624 -37.30 0.79 -31.20
N PRO A 625 -38.58 0.80 -30.78
CA PRO A 625 -39.28 -0.40 -30.30
C PRO A 625 -39.30 -1.56 -31.31
N ASP A 626 -39.30 -1.26 -32.61
CA ASP A 626 -39.49 -2.25 -33.68
C ASP A 626 -38.27 -3.16 -33.86
N VAL A 627 -37.09 -2.62 -33.59
CA VAL A 627 -35.79 -3.29 -33.78
C VAL A 627 -35.17 -3.74 -32.45
N SER A 628 -35.77 -3.33 -31.32
CA SER A 628 -35.26 -3.65 -29.99
C SER A 628 -35.73 -5.04 -29.51
N PRO A 629 -34.95 -5.72 -28.66
CA PRO A 629 -35.35 -7.02 -28.10
C PRO A 629 -36.69 -6.95 -27.37
N ARG A 630 -37.53 -8.00 -27.45
CA ARG A 630 -38.87 -7.98 -26.83
C ARG A 630 -38.86 -7.62 -25.34
N GLY A 631 -37.83 -8.05 -24.59
CA GLY A 631 -37.67 -7.75 -23.17
C GLY A 631 -37.43 -6.28 -22.83
N THR A 632 -37.09 -5.43 -23.82
CA THR A 632 -36.84 -3.99 -23.60
C THR A 632 -38.05 -3.11 -23.92
N ARG A 633 -39.19 -3.68 -24.36
CA ARG A 633 -40.37 -2.90 -24.76
C ARG A 633 -40.89 -1.96 -23.68
N TRP A 634 -40.83 -2.36 -22.42
CA TRP A 634 -41.25 -1.51 -21.30
C TRP A 634 -40.37 -0.25 -21.13
N LEU A 635 -39.13 -0.27 -21.63
CA LEU A 635 -38.21 0.88 -21.62
C LEU A 635 -38.71 2.07 -22.44
N PHE A 636 -39.62 1.84 -23.39
CA PHE A 636 -40.21 2.90 -24.20
C PHE A 636 -41.42 3.57 -23.52
N THR A 637 -41.81 3.10 -22.33
CA THR A 637 -42.95 3.65 -21.58
C THR A 637 -42.49 4.62 -20.49
N ALA A 638 -43.43 5.36 -19.88
CA ALA A 638 -43.14 6.20 -18.72
C ALA A 638 -42.69 5.39 -17.48
N ARG A 639 -42.98 4.08 -17.43
CA ARG A 639 -42.60 3.22 -16.30
C ARG A 639 -41.09 3.12 -16.13
N SER A 640 -40.32 3.20 -17.21
CA SER A 640 -38.86 3.13 -17.10
C SER A 640 -38.23 4.42 -16.57
N ASP A 641 -38.89 5.56 -16.74
CA ASP A 641 -38.46 6.84 -16.14
C ASP A 641 -38.62 6.77 -14.62
N VAL A 642 -39.75 6.22 -14.16
CA VAL A 642 -40.02 5.96 -12.74
C VAL A 642 -39.04 4.91 -12.20
N ALA A 643 -38.77 3.83 -12.93
CA ALA A 643 -37.79 2.83 -12.52
C ALA A 643 -36.39 3.43 -12.38
N ALA A 644 -35.96 4.28 -13.31
CA ALA A 644 -34.68 4.99 -13.21
C ALA A 644 -34.61 5.88 -11.96
N ALA A 645 -35.68 6.63 -11.67
CA ALA A 645 -35.77 7.46 -10.46
C ALA A 645 -35.72 6.63 -9.18
N VAL A 646 -36.42 5.50 -9.12
CA VAL A 646 -36.39 4.57 -7.98
C VAL A 646 -34.99 3.99 -7.78
N ILE A 647 -34.33 3.52 -8.85
CA ILE A 647 -32.96 2.98 -8.79
C ILE A 647 -31.99 4.04 -8.27
N LEU A 648 -32.12 5.30 -8.70
CA LEU A 648 -31.28 6.39 -8.19
C LEU A 648 -31.61 6.77 -6.75
N GLY A 649 -32.85 6.59 -6.30
CA GLY A 649 -33.23 6.72 -4.89
C GLY A 649 -32.53 5.66 -4.03
N ILE A 650 -32.49 4.41 -4.50
CA ILE A 650 -31.72 3.31 -3.88
C ILE A 650 -30.22 3.63 -3.85
N ALA A 651 -29.66 4.08 -4.97
CA ALA A 651 -28.24 4.45 -5.06
C ALA A 651 -27.89 5.63 -4.14
N THR A 652 -28.82 6.59 -3.97
CA THR A 652 -28.69 7.73 -3.05
C THR A 652 -28.68 7.28 -1.60
N PHE A 653 -29.57 6.36 -1.23
CA PHE A 653 -29.51 5.78 0.11
C PHE A 653 -28.25 4.94 0.32
N SER A 654 -27.71 4.26 -0.70
CA SER A 654 -26.43 3.55 -0.54
C SER A 654 -25.25 4.52 -0.38
N LYS A 655 -25.20 5.59 -1.19
CA LYS A 655 -24.23 6.68 -1.09
C LYS A 655 -24.90 8.02 -1.42
N PRO A 656 -25.05 8.96 -0.47
CA PRO A 656 -25.80 10.21 -0.66
C PRO A 656 -25.26 11.08 -1.80
N SER A 657 -23.96 10.99 -2.11
CA SER A 657 -23.37 11.67 -3.27
C SER A 657 -24.05 11.30 -4.60
N ASN A 658 -24.69 10.13 -4.69
CA ASN A 658 -25.42 9.67 -5.88
C ASN A 658 -26.74 10.41 -6.13
N ALA A 659 -27.22 11.22 -5.18
CA ALA A 659 -28.38 12.09 -5.41
C ALA A 659 -28.20 12.98 -6.64
N LEU A 660 -26.97 13.44 -6.89
CA LEU A 660 -26.65 14.30 -8.03
C LEU A 660 -26.88 13.61 -9.38
N LEU A 661 -26.84 12.27 -9.43
CA LEU A 661 -27.11 11.50 -10.65
C LEU A 661 -28.60 11.52 -11.05
N TYR A 662 -29.51 11.91 -10.16
CA TYR A 662 -30.92 12.09 -10.49
C TYR A 662 -31.21 13.42 -11.20
N ALA A 663 -30.39 14.46 -10.95
CA ALA A 663 -30.61 15.80 -11.48
C ALA A 663 -30.82 15.85 -13.01
N PRO A 664 -30.09 15.08 -13.85
CA PRO A 664 -30.31 15.05 -15.31
C PRO A 664 -31.71 14.63 -15.71
N ILE A 665 -32.31 13.65 -15.01
CA ILE A 665 -33.66 13.15 -15.31
C ILE A 665 -34.68 14.26 -15.04
N PHE A 666 -34.58 14.90 -13.88
CA PHE A 666 -35.48 15.97 -13.47
C PHE A 666 -35.38 17.18 -14.41
N VAL A 667 -34.16 17.69 -14.62
CA VAL A 667 -33.89 18.85 -15.48
C VAL A 667 -34.29 18.56 -16.93
N TRP A 668 -34.09 17.33 -17.43
CA TRP A 668 -34.51 16.93 -18.77
C TRP A 668 -36.02 17.07 -18.99
N TYR A 669 -36.85 16.64 -18.04
CA TYR A 669 -38.31 16.78 -18.17
C TYR A 669 -38.77 18.22 -17.99
N LEU A 670 -38.13 19.00 -17.11
CA LEU A 670 -38.37 20.43 -17.01
C LEU A 670 -38.04 21.15 -18.33
N TRP A 671 -36.87 20.86 -18.90
CA TRP A 671 -36.43 21.42 -20.18
C TRP A 671 -37.41 21.09 -21.32
N ARG A 672 -37.92 19.85 -21.35
CA ARG A 672 -38.95 19.42 -22.31
C ARG A 672 -40.38 19.89 -21.95
N ARG A 673 -40.54 20.74 -20.93
CA ARG A 673 -41.84 21.24 -20.43
C ARG A 673 -42.83 20.13 -20.06
N ARG A 674 -42.33 18.97 -19.64
CA ARG A 674 -43.14 17.81 -19.21
C ARG A 674 -43.24 17.76 -17.68
N TRP A 675 -43.87 18.77 -17.10
CA TRP A 675 -43.99 18.97 -15.65
C TRP A 675 -44.51 17.74 -14.89
N GLY A 676 -45.57 17.09 -15.39
CA GLY A 676 -46.12 15.89 -14.76
C GLY A 676 -45.11 14.74 -14.66
N ARG A 677 -44.22 14.58 -15.64
CA ARG A 677 -43.14 13.56 -15.57
C ARG A 677 -42.01 13.99 -14.63
N ALA A 678 -41.66 15.27 -14.60
CA ALA A 678 -40.68 15.79 -13.65
C ALA A 678 -41.16 15.57 -12.21
N ILE A 679 -42.42 15.90 -11.91
CA ILE A 679 -43.05 15.66 -10.59
C ILE A 679 -43.13 14.17 -10.30
N GLY A 680 -43.65 13.36 -11.22
CA GLY A 680 -43.81 11.92 -11.01
C GLY A 680 -42.50 11.19 -10.73
N THR A 681 -41.45 11.49 -11.50
CA THR A 681 -40.11 10.92 -11.24
C THR A 681 -39.47 11.51 -9.98
N GLY A 682 -39.69 12.79 -9.69
CA GLY A 682 -39.17 13.45 -8.48
C GLY A 682 -39.75 12.86 -7.21
N LEU A 683 -41.07 12.64 -7.19
CA LEU A 683 -41.76 11.94 -6.11
C LEU A 683 -41.27 10.50 -5.98
N ALA A 684 -41.15 9.76 -7.07
CA ALA A 684 -40.66 8.38 -7.02
C ALA A 684 -39.24 8.28 -6.44
N PHE A 685 -38.33 9.17 -6.85
CA PHE A 685 -36.99 9.28 -6.30
C PHE A 685 -37.01 9.62 -4.80
N ALA A 686 -37.74 10.68 -4.43
CA ALA A 686 -37.80 11.18 -3.05
C ALA A 686 -38.45 10.17 -2.10
N VAL A 687 -39.54 9.52 -2.52
CA VAL A 687 -40.22 8.46 -1.75
C VAL A 687 -39.29 7.28 -1.55
N MET A 688 -38.59 6.80 -2.57
CA MET A 688 -37.68 5.66 -2.43
C MET A 688 -36.50 5.98 -1.51
N ALA A 689 -35.81 7.10 -1.74
CA ALA A 689 -34.70 7.51 -0.87
C ALA A 689 -35.18 7.75 0.57
N GLY A 690 -36.26 8.51 0.74
CA GLY A 690 -36.87 8.83 2.02
C GLY A 690 -37.35 7.59 2.79
N ALA A 691 -37.96 6.62 2.10
CA ALA A 691 -38.39 5.36 2.71
C ALA A 691 -37.21 4.56 3.27
N LEU A 692 -36.08 4.49 2.54
CA LEU A 692 -34.89 3.79 3.03
C LEU A 692 -34.24 4.51 4.22
N PHE A 693 -34.19 5.84 4.22
CA PHE A 693 -33.78 6.62 5.40
C PHE A 693 -34.74 6.44 6.58
N ALA A 694 -36.04 6.40 6.33
CA ALA A 694 -37.05 6.15 7.36
C ALA A 694 -36.93 4.75 7.95
N VAL A 695 -36.65 3.72 7.14
CA VAL A 695 -36.33 2.37 7.62
C VAL A 695 -35.07 2.39 8.47
N ASN A 696 -34.01 3.09 8.05
CA ASN A 696 -32.81 3.21 8.87
C ASN A 696 -33.09 3.87 10.22
N LEU A 697 -33.90 4.92 10.22
CA LEU A 697 -34.31 5.63 11.42
C LEU A 697 -35.18 4.73 12.32
N ALA A 698 -36.10 3.96 11.75
CA ALA A 698 -36.94 3.03 12.51
C ALA A 698 -36.13 1.89 13.14
N VAL A 699 -35.07 1.43 12.47
CA VAL A 699 -34.19 0.34 12.95
C VAL A 699 -33.22 0.84 14.03
N SER A 700 -32.50 1.92 13.76
CA SER A 700 -31.37 2.36 14.60
C SER A 700 -31.67 3.55 15.51
N GLY A 701 -32.75 4.29 15.23
CA GLY A 701 -33.05 5.58 15.85
C GLY A 701 -32.19 6.75 15.37
N ASP A 702 -31.27 6.52 14.42
CA ASP A 702 -30.41 7.54 13.84
C ASP A 702 -30.79 7.76 12.37
N TRP A 703 -30.92 9.02 11.97
CA TRP A 703 -31.16 9.38 10.58
C TRP A 703 -29.92 9.15 9.71
N ASN A 704 -28.73 9.45 10.25
CA ASN A 704 -27.49 9.32 9.52
C ASN A 704 -26.90 7.94 9.76
N TYR A 705 -26.98 7.01 8.81
CA TYR A 705 -26.30 5.72 8.96
C TYR A 705 -24.78 5.81 8.75
N GLN A 706 -24.24 6.92 8.23
CA GLN A 706 -22.82 7.03 7.91
C GLN A 706 -21.96 7.30 9.15
N GLY A 707 -20.93 6.48 9.33
CA GLY A 707 -19.97 6.63 10.43
C GLY A 707 -20.41 5.86 11.67
N GLY A 708 -19.78 6.15 12.81
CA GLY A 708 -20.01 5.45 14.06
C GLY A 708 -18.72 5.28 14.85
N GLU A 709 -18.80 4.53 15.94
CA GLU A 709 -17.65 4.14 16.73
C GLU A 709 -17.02 2.90 16.08
N ARG A 710 -15.71 2.97 15.80
CA ARG A 710 -15.00 1.97 15.01
C ARG A 710 -14.23 1.00 15.91
N ASN A 711 -14.63 -0.27 15.88
CA ASN A 711 -13.90 -1.37 16.51
C ASN A 711 -12.98 -2.07 15.53
N THR A 712 -11.77 -2.43 15.96
CA THR A 712 -10.79 -3.09 15.11
C THR A 712 -10.16 -4.27 15.82
N TYR A 713 -10.20 -5.45 15.19
CA TYR A 713 -9.78 -6.71 15.79
C TYR A 713 -8.59 -7.28 15.00
N TYR A 714 -7.36 -7.02 15.45
CA TYR A 714 -6.15 -7.31 14.66
C TYR A 714 -5.57 -8.72 14.85
N ALA A 715 -5.86 -9.44 15.95
CA ALA A 715 -5.34 -10.80 16.17
C ALA A 715 -5.91 -11.57 17.39
N GLU A 716 -6.50 -10.89 18.40
CA GLU A 716 -6.83 -11.52 19.69
C GLU A 716 -8.35 -11.81 19.83
N TYR A 717 -8.76 -13.06 19.62
CA TYR A 717 -10.07 -13.61 19.99
C TYR A 717 -9.89 -15.10 20.39
N PRO A 718 -10.56 -15.62 21.45
CA PRO A 718 -11.60 -14.97 22.25
C PRO A 718 -11.09 -14.01 23.33
N PHE A 719 -9.77 -13.84 23.48
CA PHE A 719 -9.19 -13.06 24.58
C PHE A 719 -8.69 -11.67 24.17
N GLN A 720 -9.59 -10.83 23.71
CA GLN A 720 -9.73 -9.51 24.32
C GLN A 720 -10.80 -9.67 25.41
N THR A 721 -10.68 -8.98 26.57
CA THR A 721 -11.61 -9.20 27.70
C THR A 721 -13.07 -9.34 27.24
N PRO A 722 -13.91 -10.22 27.82
CA PRO A 722 -15.31 -10.44 27.39
C PRO A 722 -16.18 -9.18 27.28
N ARG A 723 -15.73 -8.05 27.87
CA ARG A 723 -16.36 -6.73 27.74
C ARG A 723 -16.04 -6.01 26.42
N ALA A 724 -14.97 -6.36 25.70
CA ALA A 724 -14.49 -5.68 24.50
C ALA A 724 -15.40 -5.88 23.26
N THR A 725 -16.14 -6.98 23.18
CA THR A 725 -17.00 -7.29 22.02
C THR A 725 -18.23 -6.38 21.89
N ASN A 726 -18.67 -5.80 23.02
CA ASN A 726 -19.80 -4.87 23.08
C ASN A 726 -19.38 -3.44 23.45
N GLN A 727 -18.08 -3.20 23.64
CA GLN A 727 -17.55 -1.85 23.81
C GLN A 727 -17.40 -1.22 22.45
N LEU A 728 -17.87 0.01 22.33
CA LEU A 728 -17.68 0.78 21.12
C LEU A 728 -16.27 1.37 21.09
N GLY A 729 -15.70 1.41 19.89
CA GLY A 729 -14.32 1.82 19.66
C GLY A 729 -14.19 3.32 19.50
N VAL A 730 -13.05 3.74 18.94
CA VAL A 730 -12.80 5.18 18.75
C VAL A 730 -13.87 5.76 17.79
N PRO A 731 -14.54 6.88 18.17
CA PRO A 731 -15.43 7.58 17.26
C PRO A 731 -14.73 7.90 15.94
N LYS A 732 -15.30 7.42 14.84
CA LYS A 732 -14.90 7.76 13.46
C LYS A 732 -16.13 8.31 12.75
N ALA A 733 -16.73 9.35 13.34
CA ALA A 733 -17.81 10.08 12.71
C ALA A 733 -17.26 11.06 11.65
N ARG A 734 -18.01 11.24 10.56
CA ARG A 734 -17.85 12.36 9.62
C ARG A 734 -19.05 13.31 9.73
N ASN A 735 -19.63 13.45 10.93
CA ASN A 735 -20.75 14.37 11.13
C ASN A 735 -20.32 15.83 10.98
N GLU A 736 -19.01 16.07 11.06
CA GLU A 736 -18.37 17.33 10.71
C GLU A 736 -17.50 17.03 9.48
N ALA A 737 -17.91 17.54 8.32
CA ALA A 737 -16.92 17.84 7.31
C ALA A 737 -15.97 18.85 7.95
N LEU A 738 -14.66 18.69 7.81
CA LEU A 738 -13.67 19.67 8.27
C LEU A 738 -13.77 20.94 7.42
N THR A 739 -14.96 21.54 7.31
CA THR A 739 -15.27 22.70 6.46
C THR A 739 -14.34 23.84 6.76
N ASP A 740 -13.97 24.01 8.03
CA ASP A 740 -13.06 25.04 8.49
C ASP A 740 -11.63 24.85 7.96
N VAL A 741 -11.21 23.59 7.71
CA VAL A 741 -9.92 23.26 7.09
C VAL A 741 -10.03 23.19 5.57
N ILE A 742 -11.17 22.72 5.05
CA ILE A 742 -11.41 22.53 3.62
C ILE A 742 -11.52 23.90 2.95
N PHE A 743 -12.28 24.83 3.51
CA PHE A 743 -12.56 26.15 2.96
C PHE A 743 -11.69 27.27 3.53
N ASP A 744 -10.67 26.96 4.33
CA ASP A 744 -9.67 27.93 4.76
C ASP A 744 -8.99 28.56 3.52
N ARG A 745 -9.13 29.88 3.37
CA ARG A 745 -8.62 30.62 2.20
C ARG A 745 -7.10 30.46 2.01
N SER A 746 -6.35 30.25 3.08
CA SER A 746 -4.89 30.13 3.04
C SER A 746 -4.42 28.85 2.35
N VAL A 747 -5.22 27.77 2.42
CA VAL A 747 -4.85 26.46 1.88
C VAL A 747 -5.79 25.95 0.79
N PHE A 748 -7.02 26.48 0.67
CA PHE A 748 -8.06 26.00 -0.26
C PHE A 748 -7.56 25.79 -1.69
N PHE A 749 -6.91 26.81 -2.30
CA PHE A 749 -6.43 26.68 -3.68
C PHE A 749 -5.32 25.66 -3.82
N SER A 750 -4.36 25.65 -2.88
CA SER A 750 -3.28 24.65 -2.88
C SER A 750 -3.84 23.23 -2.74
N ASN A 751 -4.85 23.07 -1.90
CA ASN A 751 -5.57 21.84 -1.62
C ASN A 751 -6.34 21.37 -2.85
N LEU A 752 -7.09 22.29 -3.48
CA LEU A 752 -7.84 22.06 -4.71
C LEU A 752 -6.93 21.60 -5.85
N PHE A 753 -5.80 22.27 -6.11
CA PHE A 753 -4.87 21.86 -7.17
C PHE A 753 -4.23 20.50 -6.90
N ASN A 754 -3.85 20.22 -5.66
CA ASN A 754 -3.34 18.90 -5.27
C ASN A 754 -4.42 17.82 -5.46
N ASN A 755 -5.65 18.08 -5.02
CA ASN A 755 -6.79 17.17 -5.19
C ASN A 755 -7.13 16.93 -6.66
N LEU A 756 -7.10 17.96 -7.50
CA LEU A 756 -7.25 17.81 -8.95
C LEU A 756 -6.18 16.88 -9.51
N ARG A 757 -4.91 17.13 -9.19
CA ARG A 757 -3.80 16.29 -9.66
C ARG A 757 -3.95 14.83 -9.19
N TYR A 758 -4.29 14.61 -7.93
CA TYR A 758 -4.51 13.26 -7.37
C TYR A 758 -5.74 12.58 -7.97
N PHE A 759 -6.83 13.31 -8.17
CA PHE A 759 -8.05 12.78 -8.75
C PHE A 759 -7.85 12.32 -10.19
N PHE A 760 -7.10 13.07 -11.02
CA PHE A 760 -6.92 12.71 -12.42
C PHE A 760 -5.74 11.76 -12.67
N VAL A 761 -4.60 11.97 -12.02
CA VAL A 761 -3.32 11.27 -12.32
C VAL A 761 -2.76 10.52 -11.10
N GLY A 762 -3.46 10.54 -9.96
CA GLY A 762 -2.97 9.94 -8.72
C GLY A 762 -2.73 8.44 -8.85
N ARG A 763 -1.61 7.98 -8.31
CA ARG A 763 -1.15 6.60 -8.43
C ARG A 763 -2.16 5.56 -7.98
N TYR A 764 -3.07 5.85 -7.05
CA TYR A 764 -4.09 4.90 -6.58
C TYR A 764 -5.51 5.45 -6.69
N ALA A 765 -5.70 6.63 -7.28
CA ALA A 765 -6.99 7.32 -7.32
C ALA A 765 -7.33 7.94 -8.69
N GLY A 766 -6.37 7.93 -9.63
CA GLY A 766 -6.46 8.67 -10.87
C GLY A 766 -7.56 8.20 -11.82
N LEU A 767 -8.38 9.13 -12.28
CA LEU A 767 -9.36 8.93 -13.35
C LEU A 767 -8.70 8.38 -14.62
N ILE A 768 -7.53 8.90 -14.99
CA ILE A 768 -6.82 8.49 -16.19
C ILE A 768 -6.33 7.04 -16.10
N PRO A 769 -5.51 6.63 -15.11
CA PRO A 769 -4.98 5.27 -15.07
C PRO A 769 -6.03 4.18 -14.76
N TYR A 770 -7.12 4.50 -14.04
CA TYR A 770 -8.05 3.48 -13.53
C TYR A 770 -9.43 3.50 -14.21
N TYR A 771 -9.82 4.65 -14.73
CA TYR A 771 -11.12 4.87 -15.36
C TYR A 771 -10.96 5.41 -16.78
N PHE A 772 -9.89 5.00 -17.49
CA PHE A 772 -9.59 5.44 -18.86
C PHE A 772 -10.76 5.32 -19.85
N PRO A 773 -11.73 4.38 -19.76
CA PRO A 773 -12.87 4.39 -20.68
C PRO A 773 -13.78 5.62 -20.49
N ALA A 774 -13.86 6.17 -19.27
CA ALA A 774 -14.57 7.42 -19.01
C ALA A 774 -13.82 8.61 -19.61
N VAL A 775 -12.48 8.63 -19.53
CA VAL A 775 -11.65 9.65 -20.18
C VAL A 775 -11.81 9.59 -21.70
N PHE A 776 -11.81 8.39 -22.27
CA PHE A 776 -12.11 8.19 -23.68
C PHE A 776 -13.52 8.66 -24.05
N ALA A 777 -14.55 8.29 -23.28
CA ALA A 777 -15.92 8.72 -23.56
C ALA A 777 -16.06 10.24 -23.52
N LEU A 778 -15.39 10.91 -22.57
CA LEU A 778 -15.31 12.37 -22.49
C LEU A 778 -14.59 12.96 -23.72
N ALA A 779 -13.44 12.41 -24.10
CA ALA A 779 -12.70 12.87 -25.27
C ALA A 779 -13.49 12.67 -26.58
N ALA A 780 -14.13 11.51 -26.75
CA ALA A 780 -14.99 11.20 -27.88
C ALA A 780 -16.18 12.15 -27.95
N PHE A 781 -16.84 12.40 -26.81
CA PHE A 781 -17.89 13.40 -26.68
C PHE A 781 -17.38 14.76 -27.18
N LEU A 782 -16.25 15.25 -26.64
CA LEU A 782 -15.63 16.54 -26.99
C LEU A 782 -15.22 16.64 -28.47
N ALA A 783 -14.82 15.54 -29.09
CA ALA A 783 -14.44 15.49 -30.51
C ALA A 783 -15.63 15.49 -31.49
N SER A 784 -16.86 15.25 -31.01
CA SER A 784 -18.04 15.05 -31.87
C SER A 784 -19.17 16.08 -31.66
N PRO A 785 -18.92 17.41 -31.78
CA PRO A 785 -19.89 18.45 -31.40
C PRO A 785 -21.21 18.41 -32.17
N ARG A 786 -21.19 17.97 -33.43
CA ARG A 786 -22.40 17.93 -34.29
C ARG A 786 -23.34 16.77 -34.03
N GLN A 787 -22.99 15.83 -33.14
CA GLN A 787 -23.75 14.58 -32.92
C GLN A 787 -24.24 14.40 -31.47
N ARG A 788 -24.32 15.50 -30.71
CA ARG A 788 -24.67 15.50 -29.28
C ARG A 788 -26.13 15.86 -29.06
N PRO A 789 -27.00 14.91 -28.70
CA PRO A 789 -28.33 15.27 -28.20
C PRO A 789 -28.21 16.00 -26.86
N VAL A 790 -29.16 16.89 -26.58
CA VAL A 790 -29.15 17.78 -25.40
C VAL A 790 -29.00 17.01 -24.08
N TRP A 791 -29.61 15.83 -23.95
CA TRP A 791 -29.50 15.01 -22.74
C TRP A 791 -28.06 14.62 -22.39
N GLN A 792 -27.14 14.50 -23.35
CA GLN A 792 -25.72 14.20 -23.07
C GLN A 792 -25.04 15.34 -22.30
N TYR A 793 -25.46 16.59 -22.48
CA TYR A 793 -24.94 17.70 -21.70
C TYR A 793 -25.41 17.63 -20.25
N PHE A 794 -26.64 17.16 -19.99
CA PHE A 794 -27.12 16.92 -18.63
C PHE A 794 -26.39 15.74 -17.98
N VAL A 795 -26.14 14.66 -18.73
CA VAL A 795 -25.28 13.54 -18.28
C VAL A 795 -23.89 14.06 -17.89
N LEU A 796 -23.26 14.87 -18.75
CA LEU A 796 -21.93 15.44 -18.51
C LEU A 796 -21.94 16.36 -17.28
N ALA A 797 -22.95 17.22 -17.14
CA ALA A 797 -23.07 18.14 -16.02
C ALA A 797 -23.17 17.39 -14.68
N ALA A 798 -23.94 16.30 -14.60
CA ALA A 798 -24.00 15.49 -13.39
C ALA A 798 -22.69 14.74 -13.11
N ALA A 799 -22.06 14.19 -14.15
CA ALA A 799 -20.78 13.51 -14.03
C ALA A 799 -19.66 14.45 -13.53
N LEU A 800 -19.52 15.63 -14.15
CA LEU A 800 -18.57 16.67 -13.72
C LEU A 800 -18.93 17.23 -12.34
N GLY A 801 -20.23 17.42 -12.08
CA GLY A 801 -20.70 17.86 -10.77
C GLY A 801 -20.32 16.88 -9.66
N GLN A 802 -20.39 15.57 -9.91
CA GLN A 802 -19.91 14.57 -8.94
C GLN A 802 -18.39 14.60 -8.76
N ILE A 803 -17.63 14.79 -9.85
CA ILE A 803 -16.17 14.97 -9.76
C ILE A 803 -15.85 16.17 -8.86
N VAL A 804 -16.48 17.32 -9.11
CA VAL A 804 -16.29 18.54 -8.30
C VAL A 804 -16.71 18.31 -6.86
N LEU A 805 -17.87 17.69 -6.63
CA LEU A 805 -18.35 17.33 -5.30
C LEU A 805 -17.30 16.49 -4.55
N PHE A 806 -16.75 15.45 -5.18
CA PHE A 806 -15.73 14.63 -4.54
C PHE A 806 -14.43 15.40 -4.30
N ILE A 807 -14.00 16.24 -5.25
CA ILE A 807 -12.79 17.05 -5.11
C ILE A 807 -12.87 18.00 -3.91
N ILE A 808 -14.06 18.52 -3.63
CA ILE A 808 -14.30 19.45 -2.53
C ILE A 808 -14.56 18.71 -1.21
N THR A 809 -15.36 17.64 -1.22
CA THR A 809 -15.90 17.01 0.01
C THR A 809 -15.09 15.84 0.55
N VAL A 810 -14.25 15.20 -0.28
CA VAL A 810 -13.35 14.11 0.17
C VAL A 810 -11.87 14.42 -0.14
N PRO A 811 -11.35 15.61 0.22
CA PRO A 811 -9.96 15.95 -0.02
C PRO A 811 -9.07 15.02 0.82
N TYR A 812 -7.91 14.62 0.27
CA TYR A 812 -6.91 13.74 0.92
C TYR A 812 -7.33 12.29 1.23
N THR A 813 -8.60 11.92 1.06
CA THR A 813 -9.11 10.57 1.38
C THR A 813 -9.39 9.72 0.13
N TRP A 814 -8.77 10.10 -0.99
CA TRP A 814 -8.93 9.49 -2.31
C TRP A 814 -8.61 7.99 -2.37
N ASN A 815 -7.81 7.48 -1.43
CA ASN A 815 -7.48 6.06 -1.33
C ASN A 815 -8.58 5.22 -0.69
N GLY A 816 -9.70 5.79 -0.23
CA GLY A 816 -10.65 5.06 0.60
C GLY A 816 -9.97 4.51 1.87
N GLY A 817 -10.62 3.61 2.63
CA GLY A 817 -9.87 2.82 3.61
C GLY A 817 -8.71 2.06 2.93
N GLY A 818 -7.66 1.73 3.69
CA GLY A 818 -6.38 1.23 3.16
C GLY A 818 -6.54 0.16 2.07
N GLY A 819 -5.87 0.35 0.94
CA GLY A 819 -5.75 -0.67 -0.13
C GLY A 819 -6.55 -0.43 -1.40
N SER A 820 -7.38 0.61 -1.53
CA SER A 820 -8.19 0.76 -2.75
C SER A 820 -7.40 1.22 -4.00
N VAL A 821 -7.65 0.54 -5.12
CA VAL A 821 -7.20 0.82 -6.48
C VAL A 821 -8.25 1.66 -7.20
N GLY A 822 -7.84 2.81 -7.72
CA GLY A 822 -8.76 3.82 -8.23
C GLY A 822 -9.54 4.49 -7.11
N ASN A 823 -10.13 5.65 -7.41
CA ASN A 823 -10.97 6.34 -6.46
C ASN A 823 -12.31 5.60 -6.27
N ARG A 824 -12.41 4.81 -5.21
CA ARG A 824 -13.61 4.04 -4.86
C ARG A 824 -14.89 4.88 -4.75
N TYR A 825 -14.81 6.17 -4.41
CA TYR A 825 -15.99 7.04 -4.33
C TYR A 825 -16.51 7.39 -5.72
N PHE A 826 -15.61 7.53 -6.70
CA PHE A 826 -15.97 7.80 -8.09
C PHE A 826 -16.54 6.58 -8.81
N MET A 827 -16.30 5.36 -8.32
CA MET A 827 -16.83 4.13 -8.92
C MET A 827 -18.35 4.16 -9.15
N GLY A 828 -19.13 4.76 -8.24
CA GLY A 828 -20.58 4.92 -8.43
C GLY A 828 -20.98 5.87 -9.57
N ALA A 829 -20.14 6.86 -9.86
CA ALA A 829 -20.31 7.82 -10.95
C ALA A 829 -19.88 7.27 -12.30
N TYR A 830 -18.86 6.40 -12.28
CA TYR A 830 -18.11 5.96 -13.44
C TYR A 830 -19.00 5.36 -14.55
N GLY A 831 -20.00 4.57 -14.17
CA GLY A 831 -20.92 3.93 -15.12
C GLY A 831 -21.72 4.91 -15.98
N VAL A 832 -21.92 6.14 -15.51
CA VAL A 832 -22.66 7.18 -16.23
C VAL A 832 -21.90 7.71 -17.45
N PHE A 833 -20.56 7.64 -17.45
CA PHE A 833 -19.74 8.10 -18.58
C PHE A 833 -19.98 7.30 -19.85
N LEU A 834 -20.44 6.05 -19.72
CA LEU A 834 -20.87 5.22 -20.85
C LEU A 834 -21.88 5.94 -21.76
N PHE A 835 -22.78 6.73 -21.16
CA PHE A 835 -23.87 7.40 -21.88
C PHE A 835 -23.39 8.69 -22.59
N LEU A 836 -22.15 9.12 -22.35
CA LEU A 836 -21.52 10.21 -23.11
C LEU A 836 -21.02 9.78 -24.49
N CYS A 837 -20.89 8.47 -24.74
CA CYS A 837 -20.35 7.96 -26.00
C CYS A 837 -21.18 8.44 -27.22
N PRO A 838 -20.58 9.21 -28.14
CA PRO A 838 -21.23 9.59 -29.39
C PRO A 838 -21.26 8.39 -30.36
N PRO A 839 -21.95 8.52 -31.51
CA PRO A 839 -21.86 7.52 -32.58
C PRO A 839 -20.42 7.43 -33.12
N ILE A 840 -19.78 6.26 -33.00
CA ILE A 840 -18.43 5.96 -33.49
C ILE A 840 -18.56 5.04 -34.71
N ARG A 841 -18.16 5.55 -35.89
CA ARG A 841 -18.25 4.81 -37.16
C ARG A 841 -17.08 3.86 -37.43
N ARG A 842 -15.93 4.08 -36.78
CA ARG A 842 -14.68 3.34 -37.04
C ARG A 842 -14.34 2.44 -35.86
N THR A 843 -14.37 1.12 -36.07
CA THR A 843 -14.11 0.12 -35.02
C THR A 843 -12.77 0.32 -34.31
N TRP A 844 -11.71 0.68 -35.03
CA TRP A 844 -10.39 0.91 -34.42
C TRP A 844 -10.38 2.06 -33.39
N VAL A 845 -11.25 3.07 -33.56
CA VAL A 845 -11.37 4.18 -32.59
C VAL A 845 -11.95 3.66 -31.28
N ALA A 846 -12.87 2.68 -31.33
CA ALA A 846 -13.40 2.02 -30.14
C ALA A 846 -12.38 1.11 -29.43
N CYS A 847 -11.24 0.82 -30.06
CA CYS A 847 -10.11 0.12 -29.43
C CYS A 847 -9.20 1.07 -28.64
N LEU A 848 -9.25 2.39 -28.84
CA LEU A 848 -8.38 3.35 -28.15
C LEU A 848 -8.43 3.26 -26.61
N PRO A 849 -9.58 3.02 -25.94
CA PRO A 849 -9.59 2.75 -24.52
C PRO A 849 -8.63 1.62 -24.13
N TRP A 850 -8.56 0.54 -24.91
CA TRP A 850 -7.77 -0.64 -24.59
C TRP A 850 -6.26 -0.46 -24.75
N LEU A 851 -5.83 0.60 -25.44
CA LEU A 851 -4.43 0.93 -25.68
C LEU A 851 -3.86 1.91 -24.64
N ALA A 852 -4.75 2.56 -23.87
CA ALA A 852 -4.42 3.52 -22.82
C ALA A 852 -4.20 2.79 -21.49
#